data_AF-A0A952TBI1-F1
#
_entry.id   AF-A0A952TBI1-F1
#
_cell.length_a   1.000
_cell.length_b   1.000
_cell.length_c   1.000
_cell.angle_alpha   90.00
_cell.angle_beta   90.00
_cell.angle_gamma   90.00
#
_symmetry.space_group_name_H-M   'P 1'
#
loop_
_entity.id
_entity.type
_entity.pdbx_description
1 polymer ?
#
loop_
_entity_poly.entity_id
_entity_poly.type
_entity_poly.pdbx_seq_one_letter_code
_entity_poly.pdbx_strand_id
1 'polypeptide(L)'
;VGYAFLESPGNPFDGIDNDDDSKMMSPRFTSTDFDSVKYNAGDKVVLIDPVTYERTLHTVAATTDTVYSMGVMFVIEPGVTYFREGHIGSIVNGVSVPHPTAYDGIDNDLDGLIDENQAIHYTTRIQNGAQGLSFKNFISGAGINDLLIDERRDNDLDEDGDWDVRFDDIGIDGLGPNDDGYPGPDFGEGNGRPDQGEPNFGRTDPDESDQIGLTSFNFFNLTASPDMTNDSLLWGRMTPGRFDVIPPIPQDGDFIYASGYFPLIPSNGNPDVKERFSVSLLFGEDLADIVGNKQIVQQIYNAGYKFPQPPTKPKITATQEDGKVVIYWDGATTEGSRDFITKKKDFQGYKIYRATDANFSDSRQITNGRGVLAFDRPVAQYDLVDTIQGYFYPSYRLLQQVGGTTFYLGDNTGIVNKYVDSTVVLGQTYYYAVAAYDEGDASLDIFPTENSKFIRRSNSGEIITDDNTAVITPGFRPVGYEKAKYIDFVKSANFIGTGKVDIEIIDDKAIRDNFKYEIVFEDSGISSNTTNWSLVDLQTPDTIQYVFQGDIQIVNPLQTISLPAGTDTIYVNGLPYKSNGLDYTAVYDSLVYKSNVFLGNTPIRQGFRLQLFNDQLIKLDTAKSGFVGYSSATKPDYNVQVLFDSTYPANNGAAVPNDYMIEFFNSIVDTSVADTLLPNIARNRAPATPVNFKISNLTKGSNVKFAYRKTGTITTVHTIDFKEDYNGQLKRTWRVVIRYVGANVPLESSGKLNFSTTKPFNRNDKMTFTMKAARINTKAAKTSMDSIKVVPNPYVVTHEAEARLLSTQTSGRGEREIRFTHIPPGSKISIYTVRGELIKTLYHENLFVGDVYWNLRTEENLDAAFGVYVYLVEAGDAGKKIGKFALIK
;
A
#
# COMPACT_ATOMS: atom_id res chain seq x y z
N VAL A 1 22.62 -1.73 30.65
CA VAL A 1 23.17 -1.52 29.29
C VAL A 1 23.74 -2.85 28.83
N GLY A 2 23.45 -3.25 27.60
CA GLY A 2 23.98 -4.44 26.96
C GLY A 2 24.51 -4.13 25.57
N TYR A 3 25.38 -5.00 25.06
CA TYR A 3 25.89 -4.96 23.70
C TYR A 3 25.69 -6.34 23.09
N ALA A 4 25.35 -6.38 21.80
CA ALA A 4 25.27 -7.62 21.05
C ALA A 4 25.70 -7.39 19.61
N PHE A 5 26.43 -8.34 19.04
CA PHE A 5 26.52 -8.47 17.59
C PHE A 5 25.13 -8.84 17.07
N LEU A 6 24.69 -8.11 16.06
CA LEU A 6 23.57 -8.50 15.20
C LEU A 6 24.11 -9.21 13.95
N GLU A 7 25.32 -8.82 13.53
CA GLU A 7 26.11 -9.42 12.46
C GLU A 7 27.58 -9.47 12.86
N SER A 8 28.22 -10.61 12.63
CA SER A 8 29.66 -10.75 12.62
C SER A 8 30.13 -11.36 11.28
N PRO A 9 31.44 -11.32 10.99
CA PRO A 9 32.01 -12.06 9.86
C PRO A 9 31.62 -13.53 9.89
N GLY A 10 31.40 -14.08 8.70
CA GLY A 10 31.12 -15.50 8.53
C GLY A 10 32.41 -16.33 8.57
N ASN A 11 32.37 -17.56 9.08
CA ASN A 11 33.49 -18.50 8.97
C ASN A 11 33.10 -19.82 8.32
N PRO A 12 33.01 -19.89 6.99
CA PRO A 12 32.46 -21.07 6.31
C PRO A 12 33.51 -22.15 6.02
N PHE A 13 34.55 -22.24 6.84
CA PHE A 13 35.71 -23.08 6.58
C PHE A 13 36.13 -23.94 7.76
N ASP A 14 35.64 -23.69 8.97
CA ASP A 14 36.10 -24.35 10.19
C ASP A 14 35.36 -25.66 10.49
N GLY A 15 34.21 -25.92 9.86
CA GLY A 15 33.40 -27.11 10.09
C GLY A 15 32.45 -26.99 11.28
N ILE A 16 32.26 -25.79 11.84
CA ILE A 16 31.58 -25.53 13.11
C ILE A 16 30.44 -24.55 12.88
N ASP A 17 29.24 -24.89 13.35
CA ASP A 17 28.08 -24.00 13.42
C ASP A 17 28.33 -22.92 14.49
N ASN A 18 28.84 -21.76 14.10
CA ASN A 18 29.36 -20.76 15.04
C ASN A 18 28.24 -19.98 15.75
N ASP A 19 27.12 -19.72 15.08
CA ASP A 19 25.96 -19.03 15.63
C ASP A 19 24.87 -19.95 16.21
N ASP A 20 25.04 -21.27 16.09
CA ASP A 20 24.18 -22.32 16.67
C ASP A 20 22.75 -22.31 16.12
N ASP A 21 22.61 -22.07 14.81
CA ASP A 21 21.33 -21.95 14.14
C ASP A 21 20.88 -23.26 13.46
N SER A 22 21.77 -24.26 13.38
CA SER A 22 21.51 -25.57 12.81
C SER A 22 20.22 -26.20 13.36
N LYS A 23 19.33 -26.53 12.42
CA LYS A 23 18.02 -27.16 12.69
C LYS A 23 18.10 -28.69 12.68
N MET A 24 19.22 -29.30 12.27
CA MET A 24 19.40 -30.76 12.17
C MET A 24 20.02 -31.36 13.44
N MET A 25 19.87 -32.68 13.65
CA MET A 25 20.56 -33.39 14.74
C MET A 25 22.03 -33.67 14.38
N SER A 26 22.81 -32.61 14.20
CA SER A 26 24.25 -32.69 13.96
C SER A 26 25.02 -33.01 15.25
N PRO A 27 26.21 -33.61 15.16
CA PRO A 27 27.10 -33.80 16.30
C PRO A 27 27.37 -32.47 17.02
N ARG A 28 27.47 -32.49 18.34
CA ARG A 28 27.74 -31.31 19.16
C ARG A 28 28.95 -31.54 20.06
N PHE A 29 29.74 -30.48 20.27
CA PHE A 29 30.92 -30.55 21.11
C PHE A 29 30.60 -31.00 22.54
N THR A 30 31.46 -31.86 23.05
CA THR A 30 31.50 -32.40 24.41
C THR A 30 32.87 -32.14 25.02
N SER A 31 33.03 -32.41 26.31
CA SER A 31 34.32 -32.19 26.96
C SER A 31 35.45 -33.06 26.40
N THR A 32 35.13 -34.23 25.81
CA THR A 32 36.12 -35.20 25.33
C THR A 32 36.67 -34.88 23.96
N ASP A 33 36.02 -34.01 23.20
CA ASP A 33 36.48 -33.65 21.86
C ASP A 33 37.80 -32.84 21.93
N PHE A 34 38.05 -32.15 23.05
CA PHE A 34 39.29 -31.39 23.31
C PHE A 34 40.39 -32.20 24.06
N ASP A 35 40.22 -33.53 24.16
CA ASP A 35 41.22 -34.42 24.76
C ASP A 35 42.29 -34.82 23.73
N SER A 36 43.46 -35.27 24.19
CA SER A 36 44.51 -35.70 23.26
C SER A 36 44.12 -36.98 22.51
N VAL A 37 44.27 -36.98 21.20
CA VAL A 37 44.01 -38.12 20.30
C VAL A 37 45.31 -38.83 19.93
N LYS A 38 45.21 -40.15 19.70
CA LYS A 38 46.25 -40.97 19.08
C LYS A 38 45.68 -41.74 17.91
N TYR A 39 46.39 -41.70 16.79
CA TYR A 39 46.03 -42.48 15.61
C TYR A 39 46.84 -43.77 15.52
N ASN A 40 46.17 -44.89 15.28
CA ASN A 40 46.75 -46.20 14.99
C ASN A 40 46.78 -46.44 13.47
N ALA A 41 47.55 -47.45 13.06
CA ALA A 41 47.59 -47.85 11.66
C ALA A 41 46.21 -48.31 11.19
N GLY A 42 45.71 -47.73 10.10
CA GLY A 42 44.37 -47.98 9.57
C GLY A 42 43.28 -47.03 10.08
N ASP A 43 43.57 -46.18 11.07
CA ASP A 43 42.68 -45.09 11.45
C ASP A 43 42.63 -44.05 10.32
N LYS A 44 41.56 -43.25 10.29
CA LYS A 44 41.39 -42.18 9.32
C LYS A 44 41.68 -40.84 9.97
N VAL A 45 42.38 -39.99 9.23
CA VAL A 45 42.57 -38.56 9.54
C VAL A 45 42.04 -37.73 8.36
N VAL A 46 41.76 -36.47 8.63
CA VAL A 46 41.26 -35.51 7.65
C VAL A 46 42.40 -34.57 7.27
N LEU A 47 42.61 -34.40 5.97
CA LEU A 47 43.59 -33.46 5.43
C LEU A 47 42.85 -32.34 4.68
N ILE A 48 43.22 -31.10 4.97
CA ILE A 48 42.59 -29.89 4.42
C ILE A 48 43.53 -29.24 3.40
N ASP A 49 43.02 -28.92 2.21
CA ASP A 49 43.78 -28.14 1.23
C ASP A 49 43.94 -26.68 1.69
N PRO A 50 45.16 -26.10 1.69
CA PRO A 50 45.41 -24.75 2.20
C PRO A 50 44.81 -23.61 1.36
N VAL A 51 44.34 -23.88 0.14
CA VAL A 51 43.78 -22.88 -0.76
C VAL A 51 42.29 -23.07 -0.93
N THR A 52 41.84 -24.31 -1.18
CA THR A 52 40.43 -24.60 -1.43
C THR A 52 39.65 -24.97 -0.17
N TYR A 53 40.33 -25.28 0.94
CA TYR A 53 39.73 -25.81 2.17
C TYR A 53 38.95 -27.13 1.96
N GLU A 54 39.18 -27.81 0.83
CA GLU A 54 38.61 -29.13 0.56
C GLU A 54 39.23 -30.18 1.50
N ARG A 55 38.37 -31.03 2.06
CA ARG A 55 38.74 -32.07 3.02
C ARG A 55 38.85 -33.42 2.34
N THR A 56 39.93 -34.15 2.63
CA THR A 56 40.18 -35.49 2.10
C THR A 56 40.51 -36.48 3.22
N LEU A 57 39.97 -37.70 3.13
CA LEU A 57 40.26 -38.75 4.11
C LEU A 57 41.56 -39.46 3.76
N HIS A 58 42.52 -39.44 4.67
CA HIS A 58 43.76 -40.21 4.59
C HIS A 58 43.75 -41.36 5.59
N THR A 59 44.22 -42.53 5.15
CA THR A 59 44.33 -43.70 6.02
C THR A 59 45.75 -43.82 6.55
N VAL A 60 45.90 -43.77 7.87
CA VAL A 60 47.20 -43.76 8.55
C VAL A 60 47.98 -45.03 8.22
N ALA A 61 49.20 -44.86 7.72
CA ALA A 61 50.08 -45.96 7.35
C ALA A 61 50.53 -46.80 8.56
N ALA A 62 51.03 -48.01 8.28
CA ALA A 62 51.58 -48.90 9.32
C ALA A 62 52.98 -48.50 9.81
N THR A 63 53.62 -47.55 9.15
CA THR A 63 54.93 -46.96 9.49
C THR A 63 54.77 -45.47 9.75
N THR A 64 55.84 -44.78 10.17
CA THR A 64 55.83 -43.31 10.27
C THR A 64 55.24 -42.70 9.00
N ASP A 65 54.17 -41.93 9.17
CA ASP A 65 53.38 -41.36 8.10
C ASP A 65 53.52 -39.83 8.15
N THR A 66 53.92 -39.23 7.05
CA THR A 66 54.09 -37.77 6.96
C THR A 66 53.05 -37.22 6.01
N VAL A 67 52.13 -36.44 6.58
CA VAL A 67 51.00 -35.84 5.87
C VAL A 67 51.09 -34.33 5.93
N TYR A 68 50.42 -33.66 4.99
CA TYR A 68 50.30 -32.21 4.97
C TYR A 68 48.82 -31.85 5.04
N SER A 69 48.46 -31.00 5.99
CA SER A 69 47.13 -30.41 6.14
C SER A 69 47.31 -28.91 6.33
N MET A 70 46.52 -28.10 5.63
CA MET A 70 46.64 -26.63 5.62
C MET A 70 48.06 -26.11 5.32
N GLY A 71 48.83 -26.87 4.54
CA GLY A 71 50.23 -26.54 4.23
C GLY A 71 51.22 -26.79 5.38
N VAL A 72 50.75 -27.29 6.52
CA VAL A 72 51.55 -27.67 7.69
C VAL A 72 51.88 -29.16 7.65
N MET A 73 53.11 -29.52 8.03
CA MET A 73 53.59 -30.90 8.02
C MET A 73 53.30 -31.59 9.36
N PHE A 74 52.60 -32.72 9.33
CA PHE A 74 52.32 -33.55 10.49
C PHE A 74 53.03 -34.91 10.36
N VAL A 75 53.64 -35.36 11.45
CA VAL A 75 54.35 -36.65 11.52
C VAL A 75 53.60 -37.57 12.47
N ILE A 76 52.91 -38.56 11.92
CA ILE A 76 52.13 -39.54 12.65
C ILE A 76 52.98 -40.80 12.84
N GLU A 77 53.38 -41.08 14.08
CA GLU A 77 53.91 -42.37 14.48
C GLU A 77 52.75 -43.20 15.09
N PRO A 78 52.25 -44.25 14.40
CA PRO A 78 51.05 -44.95 14.81
C PRO A 78 51.10 -45.45 16.27
N GLY A 79 50.12 -45.04 17.08
CA GLY A 79 49.99 -45.36 18.51
C GLY A 79 50.95 -44.61 19.45
N VAL A 80 51.82 -43.76 18.92
CA VAL A 80 52.87 -43.05 19.66
C VAL A 80 52.63 -41.54 19.69
N THR A 81 52.46 -40.89 18.54
CA THR A 81 52.24 -39.43 18.47
C THR A 81 50.89 -39.07 19.08
N TYR A 82 50.85 -38.03 19.92
CA TYR A 82 49.63 -37.42 20.40
C TYR A 82 49.37 -36.14 19.63
N PHE A 83 48.11 -35.95 19.24
CA PHE A 83 47.61 -34.69 18.72
C PHE A 83 46.55 -34.15 19.67
N ARG A 84 46.36 -32.84 19.67
CA ARG A 84 45.38 -32.19 20.52
C ARG A 84 45.10 -30.78 20.03
N GLU A 85 43.84 -30.43 19.92
CA GLU A 85 43.39 -29.07 19.62
C GLU A 85 42.54 -28.46 20.74
N GLY A 86 42.39 -27.14 20.70
CA GLY A 86 41.30 -26.39 21.34
C GLY A 86 41.17 -26.33 22.85
N HIS A 87 41.98 -27.07 23.59
CA HIS A 87 41.90 -27.12 25.06
C HIS A 87 42.24 -25.78 25.75
N ILE A 88 41.74 -25.63 26.98
CA ILE A 88 42.12 -24.52 27.85
C ILE A 88 43.58 -24.70 28.31
N GLY A 89 44.46 -23.78 27.92
CA GLY A 89 45.88 -23.83 28.26
C GLY A 89 46.17 -23.43 29.71
N SER A 90 45.44 -22.45 30.26
CA SER A 90 45.51 -22.09 31.68
C SER A 90 44.27 -21.35 32.16
N ILE A 91 44.10 -21.22 33.48
CA ILE A 91 43.07 -20.37 34.09
C ILE A 91 43.76 -19.28 34.90
N VAL A 92 43.50 -18.02 34.59
CA VAL A 92 44.10 -16.86 35.26
C VAL A 92 42.99 -16.02 35.88
N ASN A 93 42.98 -15.87 37.20
CA ASN A 93 41.95 -15.11 37.95
C ASN A 93 40.50 -15.56 37.66
N GLY A 94 40.30 -16.86 37.40
CA GLY A 94 38.97 -17.42 37.07
C GLY A 94 38.55 -17.24 35.61
N VAL A 95 39.40 -16.64 34.77
CA VAL A 95 39.20 -16.52 33.32
C VAL A 95 39.97 -17.62 32.60
N SER A 96 39.30 -18.34 31.71
CA SER A 96 39.94 -19.31 30.81
C SER A 96 40.85 -18.59 29.82
N VAL A 97 42.08 -19.07 29.71
CA VAL A 97 43.03 -18.65 28.67
C VAL A 97 43.23 -19.85 27.75
N PRO A 98 42.71 -19.80 26.52
CA PRO A 98 42.86 -20.91 25.57
C PRO A 98 44.33 -21.17 25.22
N HIS A 99 44.63 -22.42 24.90
CA HIS A 99 45.94 -22.77 24.35
C HIS A 99 46.10 -22.16 22.95
N PRO A 100 47.32 -21.82 22.48
CA PRO A 100 47.50 -21.25 21.13
C PRO A 100 46.94 -22.09 19.98
N THR A 101 46.82 -23.41 20.15
CA THR A 101 46.19 -24.37 19.21
C THR A 101 44.66 -24.26 19.17
N ALA A 102 44.09 -23.11 19.53
CA ALA A 102 42.64 -22.90 19.59
C ALA A 102 42.24 -21.66 18.77
N TYR A 103 43.20 -21.10 18.02
CA TYR A 103 43.13 -19.85 17.28
C TYR A 103 44.37 -19.62 16.37
N ASP A 104 45.11 -20.67 16.00
CA ASP A 104 46.31 -20.54 15.14
C ASP A 104 46.02 -20.77 13.65
N GLY A 105 44.76 -21.02 13.29
CA GLY A 105 44.27 -21.24 11.95
C GLY A 105 44.64 -22.61 11.40
N ILE A 106 44.89 -23.61 12.25
CA ILE A 106 45.36 -24.94 11.86
C ILE A 106 44.53 -26.02 12.58
N ASP A 107 44.02 -26.98 11.81
CA ASP A 107 43.56 -28.27 12.33
C ASP A 107 44.75 -29.07 12.91
N ASN A 108 44.95 -28.96 14.22
CA ASN A 108 46.08 -29.48 14.96
C ASN A 108 45.94 -30.96 15.34
N ASP A 109 44.73 -31.51 15.31
CA ASP A 109 44.50 -32.93 15.58
C ASP A 109 43.94 -33.77 14.45
N LEU A 110 43.82 -33.18 13.26
CA LEU A 110 43.54 -33.84 11.99
C LEU A 110 42.15 -34.50 11.94
N ASP A 111 41.18 -33.95 12.64
CA ASP A 111 39.80 -34.42 12.64
C ASP A 111 38.91 -33.66 11.60
N GLY A 112 39.47 -32.60 11.01
CA GLY A 112 38.87 -31.80 9.95
C GLY A 112 38.23 -30.50 10.43
N LEU A 113 38.27 -30.21 11.72
CA LEU A 113 37.81 -28.96 12.31
C LEU A 113 39.00 -28.00 12.50
N ILE A 114 38.75 -26.69 12.39
CA ILE A 114 39.81 -25.68 12.48
C ILE A 114 39.54 -24.77 13.67
N ASP A 115 40.57 -24.50 14.47
CA ASP A 115 40.53 -23.58 15.59
C ASP A 115 39.40 -23.89 16.58
N GLU A 116 39.25 -25.18 16.90
CA GLU A 116 38.33 -25.59 17.92
C GLU A 116 38.66 -24.88 19.25
N ASN A 117 37.66 -24.48 20.03
CA ASN A 117 37.92 -23.72 21.25
C ASN A 117 37.04 -24.19 22.39
N GLN A 118 37.62 -24.96 23.32
CA GLN A 118 36.91 -25.50 24.48
C GLN A 118 36.25 -24.42 25.34
N ALA A 119 36.82 -23.21 25.40
CA ALA A 119 36.24 -22.12 26.17
C ALA A 119 34.97 -21.56 25.50
N ILE A 120 34.98 -21.37 24.18
CA ILE A 120 33.86 -20.79 23.42
C ILE A 120 32.83 -21.87 23.03
N HIS A 121 33.27 -22.92 22.33
CA HIS A 121 32.39 -23.88 21.67
C HIS A 121 31.72 -24.84 22.67
N TYR A 122 32.22 -24.92 23.91
CA TYR A 122 31.68 -25.81 24.95
C TYR A 122 31.50 -25.15 26.32
N THR A 123 32.58 -24.77 27.01
CA THR A 123 32.56 -24.46 28.44
C THR A 123 31.63 -23.29 28.80
N THR A 124 31.73 -22.18 28.07
CA THR A 124 30.92 -20.98 28.34
C THR A 124 29.44 -21.23 28.03
N ARG A 125 29.13 -22.04 27.02
CA ARG A 125 27.75 -22.39 26.65
C ARG A 125 27.08 -23.20 27.74
N ILE A 126 27.75 -24.25 28.23
CA ILE A 126 27.24 -25.12 29.31
C ILE A 126 27.02 -24.32 30.60
N GLN A 127 27.92 -23.40 30.93
CA GLN A 127 27.76 -22.51 32.09
C GLN A 127 26.53 -21.60 31.99
N ASN A 128 26.14 -21.22 30.77
CA ASN A 128 24.94 -20.42 30.48
C ASN A 128 23.69 -21.25 30.18
N GLY A 129 23.75 -22.58 30.37
CA GLY A 129 22.61 -23.48 30.16
C GLY A 129 22.34 -23.87 28.70
N ALA A 130 23.26 -23.56 27.79
CA ALA A 130 23.23 -23.99 26.38
C ALA A 130 24.05 -25.28 26.16
N GLN A 131 23.89 -25.92 25.00
CA GLN A 131 24.69 -27.07 24.58
C GLN A 131 25.98 -26.62 23.87
N GLY A 132 26.93 -27.53 23.66
CA GLY A 132 28.07 -27.26 22.78
C GLY A 132 27.61 -27.00 21.34
N LEU A 133 28.42 -26.29 20.56
CA LEU A 133 28.14 -25.98 19.15
C LEU A 133 28.07 -27.24 18.31
N SER A 134 27.29 -27.18 17.24
CA SER A 134 27.22 -28.25 16.25
C SER A 134 28.45 -28.24 15.36
N PHE A 135 28.84 -29.40 14.82
CA PHE A 135 29.99 -29.49 13.92
C PHE A 135 29.84 -30.64 12.91
N LYS A 136 30.62 -30.57 11.83
CA LYS A 136 30.73 -31.64 10.82
C LYS A 136 31.73 -32.69 11.26
N ASN A 137 31.28 -33.92 11.43
CA ASN A 137 32.18 -35.05 11.66
C ASN A 137 32.59 -35.67 10.32
N PHE A 138 33.72 -35.23 9.77
CA PHE A 138 34.21 -35.64 8.44
C PHE A 138 34.61 -37.12 8.34
N ILE A 139 34.95 -37.76 9.46
CA ILE A 139 35.32 -39.18 9.50
C ILE A 139 34.08 -40.08 9.39
N SER A 140 33.02 -39.78 10.15
CA SER A 140 31.78 -40.56 10.20
C SER A 140 30.75 -40.16 9.14
N GLY A 141 30.82 -38.93 8.64
CA GLY A 141 29.86 -38.33 7.72
C GLY A 141 28.66 -37.67 8.41
N ALA A 142 28.57 -37.67 9.74
CA ALA A 142 27.50 -37.01 10.47
C ALA A 142 27.63 -35.49 10.38
N GLY A 143 26.52 -34.78 10.20
CA GLY A 143 26.48 -33.32 10.04
C GLY A 143 26.89 -32.79 8.66
N ILE A 144 27.47 -33.60 7.76
CA ILE A 144 27.95 -33.11 6.44
C ILE A 144 26.82 -32.59 5.53
N ASN A 145 25.60 -33.13 5.67
CA ASN A 145 24.44 -32.69 4.87
C ASN A 145 23.62 -31.60 5.55
N ASP A 146 24.09 -31.10 6.70
CA ASP A 146 23.50 -29.96 7.37
C ASP A 146 24.06 -28.70 6.73
N LEU A 147 23.21 -28.02 5.97
CA LEU A 147 23.64 -26.90 5.13
C LEU A 147 23.93 -25.63 5.93
N LEU A 148 23.29 -25.50 7.11
CA LEU A 148 23.48 -24.38 8.03
C LEU A 148 24.84 -24.41 8.75
N ILE A 149 25.58 -25.51 8.66
CA ILE A 149 26.96 -25.55 9.14
C ILE A 149 27.88 -25.06 8.01
N ASP A 150 28.78 -24.11 8.28
CA ASP A 150 29.63 -23.43 7.28
C ASP A 150 28.85 -22.75 6.14
N GLU A 151 27.64 -22.25 6.41
CA GLU A 151 26.78 -21.61 5.42
C GLU A 151 27.41 -20.34 4.83
N ARG A 152 27.02 -20.02 3.58
CA ARG A 152 27.67 -18.97 2.79
C ARG A 152 26.69 -18.14 1.99
N ARG A 153 26.78 -16.84 2.20
CA ARG A 153 26.11 -15.83 1.37
C ARG A 153 26.61 -15.72 -0.08
N ASP A 154 27.77 -16.30 -0.40
CA ASP A 154 28.42 -16.21 -1.72
C ASP A 154 28.26 -17.47 -2.60
N ASN A 155 27.40 -18.41 -2.19
CA ASN A 155 27.04 -19.58 -2.99
C ASN A 155 25.64 -19.43 -3.61
N ASP A 156 25.21 -20.37 -4.44
CA ASP A 156 23.87 -20.36 -5.07
C ASP A 156 22.92 -21.36 -4.38
N LEU A 157 22.98 -21.46 -3.04
CA LEU A 157 22.11 -22.30 -2.22
C LEU A 157 21.24 -21.42 -1.32
N ASP A 158 20.08 -21.97 -0.96
CA ASP A 158 19.15 -21.42 0.03
C ASP A 158 19.17 -22.42 1.19
N GLU A 159 20.13 -22.23 2.10
CA GLU A 159 20.47 -23.19 3.15
C GLU A 159 19.37 -23.35 4.19
N ASP A 160 18.66 -22.26 4.48
CA ASP A 160 17.67 -22.17 5.54
C ASP A 160 16.22 -22.39 5.04
N GLY A 161 16.01 -22.23 3.73
CA GLY A 161 14.79 -22.57 3.00
C GLY A 161 13.69 -21.50 3.07
N ASP A 162 14.03 -20.24 3.35
CA ASP A 162 13.07 -19.16 3.57
C ASP A 162 12.75 -18.31 2.31
N TRP A 163 13.47 -18.52 1.19
CA TRP A 163 13.17 -17.88 -0.09
C TRP A 163 11.84 -18.36 -0.69
N ASP A 164 10.89 -17.45 -0.94
CA ASP A 164 9.60 -17.75 -1.55
C ASP A 164 9.46 -17.12 -2.93
N VAL A 165 9.36 -17.97 -3.95
CA VAL A 165 9.13 -17.62 -5.37
C VAL A 165 7.97 -16.63 -5.61
N ARG A 166 7.01 -16.48 -4.71
CA ARG A 166 5.88 -15.56 -4.86
C ARG A 166 6.19 -14.14 -4.41
N PHE A 167 7.21 -13.96 -3.58
CA PHE A 167 7.49 -12.69 -2.89
C PHE A 167 8.91 -12.20 -3.13
N ASP A 168 9.85 -13.11 -3.32
CA ASP A 168 11.28 -12.79 -3.33
C ASP A 168 11.89 -12.91 -4.76
N ASP A 169 11.15 -13.49 -5.72
CA ASP A 169 11.46 -13.50 -7.18
C ASP A 169 11.17 -12.13 -7.83
N ILE A 170 11.80 -11.09 -7.28
CA ILE A 170 11.64 -9.68 -7.66
C ILE A 170 12.91 -9.09 -8.28
N GLY A 171 13.88 -9.95 -8.61
CA GLY A 171 15.10 -9.55 -9.29
C GLY A 171 16.16 -8.89 -8.40
N ILE A 172 17.32 -8.61 -9.01
CA ILE A 172 18.56 -8.30 -8.30
C ILE A 172 18.58 -6.94 -7.61
N ASP A 173 17.67 -6.02 -7.95
CA ASP A 173 17.49 -4.75 -7.25
C ASP A 173 16.58 -4.88 -6.02
N GLY A 174 15.93 -6.03 -5.84
CA GLY A 174 15.05 -6.33 -4.72
C GLY A 174 13.77 -5.50 -4.71
N LEU A 175 13.30 -5.02 -5.88
CA LEU A 175 12.08 -4.24 -6.03
C LEU A 175 11.13 -4.92 -7.02
N GLY A 176 9.91 -5.21 -6.60
CA GLY A 176 8.86 -5.74 -7.46
C GLY A 176 7.92 -4.66 -8.03
N PRO A 177 7.00 -5.03 -8.94
CA PRO A 177 6.04 -4.09 -9.54
C PRO A 177 5.11 -3.34 -8.58
N ASN A 178 5.03 -3.78 -7.33
CA ASN A 178 4.22 -3.16 -6.29
C ASN A 178 5.04 -2.27 -5.34
N ASP A 179 6.36 -2.21 -5.51
CA ASP A 179 7.24 -1.43 -4.64
C ASP A 179 7.42 -0.01 -5.15
N ASP A 180 7.48 0.94 -4.21
CA ASP A 180 7.66 2.35 -4.51
C ASP A 180 9.04 2.58 -5.17
N GLY A 181 9.04 3.13 -6.39
CA GLY A 181 10.26 3.44 -7.13
C GLY A 181 10.75 2.31 -8.05
N TYR A 182 9.97 1.24 -8.23
CA TYR A 182 10.26 0.16 -9.16
C TYR A 182 10.58 0.68 -10.58
N PRO A 183 11.81 0.48 -11.09
CA PRO A 183 12.25 1.02 -12.39
C PRO A 183 11.72 0.22 -13.59
N GLY A 184 11.10 -0.94 -13.35
CA GLY A 184 10.71 -1.94 -14.35
C GLY A 184 11.53 -3.22 -14.22
N PRO A 185 11.19 -4.29 -14.96
CA PRO A 185 11.81 -5.58 -14.72
C PRO A 185 13.30 -5.60 -14.99
N ASP A 186 14.05 -6.18 -14.07
CA ASP A 186 15.50 -6.31 -14.12
C ASP A 186 15.93 -7.79 -14.25
N PHE A 187 17.20 -8.09 -13.95
CA PHE A 187 17.73 -9.44 -14.11
C PHE A 187 17.27 -10.31 -12.93
N GLY A 188 16.85 -11.55 -13.21
CA GLY A 188 16.36 -12.48 -12.20
C GLY A 188 14.84 -12.47 -12.10
N GLU A 189 14.19 -11.31 -12.17
CA GLU A 189 12.76 -11.17 -11.86
C GLU A 189 11.81 -12.11 -12.64
N GLY A 190 10.97 -12.82 -11.89
CA GLY A 190 9.87 -13.64 -12.36
C GLY A 190 10.30 -14.94 -13.05
N ASN A 191 11.54 -15.40 -12.81
CA ASN A 191 12.09 -16.57 -13.49
C ASN A 191 11.84 -17.88 -12.74
N GLY A 192 11.34 -17.79 -11.50
CA GLY A 192 10.98 -18.92 -10.66
C GLY A 192 12.15 -19.61 -9.96
N ARG A 193 13.29 -18.95 -9.82
CA ARG A 193 14.51 -19.45 -9.18
C ARG A 193 15.17 -18.33 -8.39
N PRO A 194 15.81 -18.63 -7.25
CA PRO A 194 16.54 -17.62 -6.50
C PRO A 194 17.78 -17.16 -7.28
N ASP A 195 17.96 -15.85 -7.35
CA ASP A 195 19.14 -15.20 -7.95
C ASP A 195 19.82 -14.25 -6.95
N GLN A 196 21.15 -14.22 -7.00
CA GLN A 196 21.97 -13.39 -6.10
C GLN A 196 21.59 -11.91 -6.12
N GLY A 197 21.10 -11.39 -5.00
CA GLY A 197 20.60 -10.01 -4.85
C GLY A 197 19.10 -9.91 -4.61
N GLU A 198 18.36 -10.99 -4.77
CA GLU A 198 16.97 -11.10 -4.35
C GLU A 198 16.85 -11.13 -2.81
N PRO A 199 15.75 -10.64 -2.21
CA PRO A 199 15.52 -10.77 -0.78
C PRO A 199 15.61 -12.22 -0.32
N ASN A 200 16.03 -12.46 0.93
CA ASN A 200 16.04 -13.80 1.52
C ASN A 200 16.83 -14.83 0.67
N PHE A 201 17.94 -14.41 0.07
CA PHE A 201 18.83 -15.30 -0.67
C PHE A 201 20.25 -14.73 -0.78
N GLY A 202 21.24 -15.57 -0.50
CA GLY A 202 22.66 -15.30 -0.63
C GLY A 202 23.10 -14.01 0.05
N ARG A 203 23.70 -13.10 -0.73
CA ARG A 203 24.30 -11.84 -0.24
C ARG A 203 23.33 -10.85 0.44
N THR A 204 22.04 -11.06 0.25
CA THR A 204 20.92 -10.24 0.74
C THR A 204 20.17 -10.90 1.88
N ASP A 205 20.47 -12.16 2.16
CA ASP A 205 20.04 -12.88 3.35
C ASP A 205 21.04 -12.63 4.51
N PRO A 206 20.63 -11.99 5.61
CA PRO A 206 21.50 -11.80 6.75
C PRO A 206 21.77 -13.08 7.57
N ASP A 207 20.87 -14.05 7.50
CA ASP A 207 20.86 -15.30 8.26
C ASP A 207 21.41 -16.51 7.49
N GLU A 208 21.83 -16.36 6.22
CA GLU A 208 22.63 -17.39 5.50
C GLU A 208 24.16 -17.20 5.70
N SER A 209 24.60 -16.89 6.91
CA SER A 209 25.99 -16.63 7.20
C SER A 209 26.38 -17.23 8.53
N ASP A 210 27.38 -18.10 8.52
CA ASP A 210 27.88 -18.76 9.73
C ASP A 210 28.60 -17.77 10.67
N GLN A 211 27.82 -17.07 11.50
CA GLN A 211 28.31 -15.92 12.24
C GLN A 211 29.13 -16.34 13.46
N ILE A 212 30.42 -15.98 13.46
CA ILE A 212 31.35 -16.25 14.57
C ILE A 212 30.87 -15.72 15.93
N GLY A 213 30.19 -14.57 15.94
CA GLY A 213 29.66 -13.92 17.12
C GLY A 213 30.72 -13.32 18.05
N LEU A 214 30.43 -13.27 19.36
CA LEU A 214 31.31 -12.70 20.37
C LEU A 214 32.29 -13.76 20.90
N THR A 215 33.58 -13.62 20.60
CA THR A 215 34.61 -14.59 21.00
C THR A 215 35.53 -14.09 22.10
N SER A 216 35.63 -12.78 22.32
CA SER A 216 36.38 -12.20 23.43
C SER A 216 35.74 -10.92 23.97
N PHE A 217 35.91 -10.69 25.27
CA PHE A 217 35.44 -9.49 25.95
C PHE A 217 36.44 -9.06 27.02
N ASN A 218 36.92 -7.82 26.93
CA ASN A 218 37.89 -7.24 27.83
C ASN A 218 37.38 -5.90 28.37
N PHE A 219 37.20 -5.79 29.69
CA PHE A 219 36.76 -4.56 30.34
C PHE A 219 37.92 -3.90 31.09
N PHE A 220 38.04 -2.57 31.01
CA PHE A 220 39.04 -1.81 31.76
C PHE A 220 38.50 -0.45 32.20
N ASN A 221 38.94 0.02 33.36
CA ASN A 221 38.64 1.39 33.79
C ASN A 221 39.61 2.39 33.15
N LEU A 222 39.25 3.68 33.22
CA LEU A 222 40.05 4.78 32.66
C LEU A 222 41.51 4.79 33.17
N THR A 223 41.75 4.38 34.43
CA THR A 223 43.10 4.30 35.01
C THR A 223 43.94 3.11 34.54
N ALA A 224 43.30 2.08 33.98
CA ALA A 224 43.92 0.88 33.45
C ALA A 224 43.78 0.78 31.92
N SER A 225 43.49 1.91 31.27
CA SER A 225 43.37 1.99 29.81
C SER A 225 44.65 1.46 29.14
N PRO A 226 44.54 0.51 28.21
CA PRO A 226 45.68 0.11 27.40
C PRO A 226 46.13 1.27 26.50
N ASP A 227 47.38 1.21 26.06
CA ASP A 227 47.86 2.07 24.98
C ASP A 227 47.22 1.62 23.67
N MET A 228 46.29 2.42 23.16
CA MET A 228 45.55 2.14 21.93
C MET A 228 46.42 2.20 20.66
N THR A 229 47.68 2.61 20.76
CA THR A 229 48.63 2.60 19.64
C THR A 229 49.49 1.33 19.57
N ASN A 230 49.40 0.46 20.57
CA ASN A 230 50.16 -0.78 20.62
C ASN A 230 49.32 -1.95 20.10
N ASP A 231 49.39 -2.19 18.80
CA ASP A 231 48.64 -3.23 18.11
C ASP A 231 48.83 -4.62 18.72
N SER A 232 50.05 -4.98 19.12
CA SER A 232 50.33 -6.30 19.73
C SER A 232 49.64 -6.48 21.08
N LEU A 233 49.56 -5.42 21.89
CA LEU A 233 48.84 -5.43 23.16
C LEU A 233 47.32 -5.56 22.93
N LEU A 234 46.78 -4.81 21.97
CA LEU A 234 45.36 -4.88 21.61
C LEU A 234 45.00 -6.26 21.05
N TRP A 235 45.84 -6.81 20.17
CA TRP A 235 45.67 -8.15 19.61
C TRP A 235 45.59 -9.23 20.69
N GLY A 236 46.49 -9.20 21.68
CA GLY A 236 46.44 -10.12 22.82
C GLY A 236 45.24 -9.92 23.76
N ARG A 237 44.54 -8.79 23.68
CA ARG A 237 43.27 -8.55 24.40
C ARG A 237 42.04 -9.05 23.63
N MET A 238 42.17 -9.23 22.32
CA MET A 238 41.12 -9.74 21.43
C MET A 238 41.20 -11.26 21.21
N THR A 239 42.11 -11.97 21.89
CA THR A 239 42.29 -13.42 21.74
C THR A 239 40.98 -14.17 22.02
N PRO A 240 40.49 -15.00 21.07
CA PRO A 240 39.28 -15.79 21.24
C PRO A 240 39.31 -16.63 22.52
N GLY A 241 38.18 -16.72 23.23
CA GLY A 241 37.94 -17.51 24.43
C GLY A 241 38.35 -16.79 25.72
N ARG A 242 38.82 -15.55 25.63
CA ARG A 242 39.13 -14.69 26.77
C ARG A 242 37.94 -13.79 27.12
N PHE A 243 37.29 -14.07 28.25
CA PHE A 243 36.19 -13.27 28.79
C PHE A 243 36.53 -12.73 30.18
N ASP A 244 36.73 -11.42 30.29
CA ASP A 244 37.02 -10.76 31.56
C ASP A 244 35.77 -10.64 32.43
N VAL A 245 35.95 -10.81 33.74
CA VAL A 245 34.88 -10.63 34.73
C VAL A 245 34.66 -9.15 35.01
N ILE A 246 33.46 -8.65 34.74
CA ILE A 246 33.07 -7.27 35.06
C ILE A 246 32.89 -7.14 36.58
N PRO A 247 33.53 -6.15 37.24
CA PRO A 247 33.31 -5.90 38.65
C PRO A 247 31.84 -5.58 38.95
N PRO A 248 31.26 -6.08 40.06
CA PRO A 248 29.86 -5.84 40.41
C PRO A 248 29.57 -4.40 40.87
N ILE A 249 30.59 -3.55 40.94
CA ILE A 249 30.49 -2.16 41.40
C ILE A 249 30.37 -1.26 40.17
N PRO A 250 29.33 -0.39 40.07
CA PRO A 250 29.24 0.59 38.99
C PRO A 250 30.46 1.50 38.95
N GLN A 251 31.10 1.60 37.79
CA GLN A 251 32.27 2.43 37.57
C GLN A 251 32.35 2.85 36.10
N ASP A 252 33.02 3.98 35.84
CA ASP A 252 33.34 4.42 34.49
C ASP A 252 34.43 3.51 33.92
N GLY A 253 34.13 2.85 32.82
CA GLY A 253 35.06 1.96 32.13
C GLY A 253 34.69 1.76 30.68
N ASP A 254 35.70 1.43 29.90
CA ASP A 254 35.60 1.10 28.49
C ASP A 254 35.81 -0.41 28.32
N PHE A 255 35.50 -0.93 27.15
CA PHE A 255 35.63 -2.34 26.83
C PHE A 255 36.06 -2.54 25.39
N ILE A 256 36.79 -3.62 25.16
CA ILE A 256 37.15 -4.16 23.85
C ILE A 256 36.43 -5.50 23.73
N TYR A 257 35.79 -5.73 22.59
CA TYR A 257 35.13 -6.98 22.25
C TYR A 257 35.47 -7.30 20.80
N ALA A 258 35.56 -8.60 20.49
CA ALA A 258 35.94 -9.04 19.15
C ALA A 258 35.09 -10.23 18.69
N SER A 259 34.93 -10.30 17.38
CA SER A 259 34.64 -11.55 16.67
C SER A 259 35.96 -12.25 16.41
N GLY A 260 35.97 -13.59 16.37
CA GLY A 260 37.19 -14.41 16.29
C GLY A 260 38.03 -14.16 15.04
N TYR A 261 39.04 -14.99 14.85
CA TYR A 261 39.82 -14.93 13.61
C TYR A 261 39.04 -15.60 12.49
N PHE A 262 39.15 -15.05 11.29
CA PHE A 262 38.50 -15.59 10.10
C PHE A 262 39.42 -15.39 8.88
N PRO A 263 39.40 -16.32 7.92
CA PRO A 263 40.22 -16.21 6.72
C PRO A 263 39.58 -15.22 5.74
N LEU A 264 40.27 -14.10 5.47
CA LEU A 264 39.88 -13.18 4.40
C LEU A 264 40.57 -13.59 3.09
N ILE A 265 39.95 -14.49 2.33
CA ILE A 265 40.52 -14.99 1.07
C ILE A 265 40.29 -13.95 -0.03
N PRO A 266 41.34 -13.44 -0.69
CA PRO A 266 41.17 -12.64 -1.91
C PRO A 266 40.59 -13.58 -2.96
N SER A 267 39.34 -13.39 -3.35
CA SER A 267 38.79 -14.19 -4.44
C SER A 267 39.67 -14.03 -5.69
N ASN A 268 39.72 -15.05 -6.53
CA ASN A 268 40.43 -15.07 -7.81
C ASN A 268 39.89 -14.02 -8.82
N GLY A 269 40.01 -12.73 -8.52
CA GLY A 269 39.62 -11.61 -9.38
C GLY A 269 38.28 -10.93 -9.06
N ASN A 270 37.56 -11.29 -7.99
CA ASN A 270 36.39 -10.52 -7.51
C ASN A 270 36.82 -9.54 -6.40
N PRO A 271 36.86 -8.21 -6.67
CA PRO A 271 37.36 -7.21 -5.73
C PRO A 271 36.43 -6.91 -4.55
N ASP A 272 35.28 -7.61 -4.44
CA ASP A 272 34.19 -7.28 -3.53
C ASP A 272 33.98 -8.25 -2.35
N VAL A 273 34.95 -9.11 -2.00
CA VAL A 273 34.89 -9.91 -0.76
C VAL A 273 34.93 -8.96 0.44
N LYS A 274 33.78 -8.78 1.10
CA LYS A 274 33.56 -7.84 2.20
C LYS A 274 32.88 -8.56 3.33
N GLU A 275 33.53 -8.60 4.49
CA GLU A 275 32.89 -8.99 5.74
C GLU A 275 32.12 -7.80 6.33
N ARG A 276 31.03 -8.10 7.02
CA ARG A 276 30.13 -7.11 7.61
C ARG A 276 30.11 -7.27 9.13
N PHE A 277 29.86 -6.14 9.80
CA PHE A 277 29.68 -6.09 11.24
C PHE A 277 28.47 -5.22 11.54
N SER A 278 27.61 -5.70 12.41
CA SER A 278 26.51 -4.94 12.97
C SER A 278 26.45 -5.15 14.46
N VAL A 279 26.30 -4.06 15.19
CA VAL A 279 26.31 -4.05 16.66
C VAL A 279 25.13 -3.26 17.17
N SER A 280 24.46 -3.80 18.19
CA SER A 280 23.41 -3.11 18.93
C SER A 280 23.90 -2.64 20.29
N LEU A 281 23.50 -1.42 20.66
CA LEU A 281 23.59 -0.89 22.01
C LEU A 281 22.19 -0.93 22.64
N LEU A 282 22.04 -1.73 23.69
CA LEU A 282 20.76 -2.05 24.29
C LEU A 282 20.63 -1.39 25.67
N PHE A 283 19.51 -0.71 25.88
CA PHE A 283 19.11 -0.18 27.18
C PHE A 283 17.90 -0.93 27.68
N GLY A 284 17.79 -1.09 29.00
CA GLY A 284 16.65 -1.71 29.66
C GLY A 284 16.72 -1.52 31.16
N GLU A 285 15.58 -1.59 31.83
CA GLU A 285 15.46 -1.44 33.29
C GLU A 285 16.08 -2.65 34.03
N ASP A 286 16.00 -3.84 33.43
CA ASP A 286 16.60 -5.08 33.93
C ASP A 286 17.12 -5.97 32.79
N LEU A 287 17.69 -7.14 33.12
CA LEU A 287 18.23 -8.08 32.14
C LEU A 287 17.15 -8.63 31.20
N ALA A 288 15.93 -8.85 31.67
CA ALA A 288 14.85 -9.38 30.84
C ALA A 288 14.40 -8.35 29.79
N ASP A 289 14.37 -7.07 30.16
CA ASP A 289 14.11 -5.96 29.25
C ASP A 289 15.22 -5.83 28.18
N ILE A 290 16.49 -5.93 28.58
CA ILE A 290 17.62 -5.91 27.64
C ILE A 290 17.56 -7.10 26.65
N VAL A 291 17.27 -8.31 27.14
CA VAL A 291 17.12 -9.51 26.29
C VAL A 291 15.94 -9.36 25.34
N GLY A 292 14.81 -8.83 25.80
CA GLY A 292 13.66 -8.53 24.95
C GLY A 292 13.98 -7.51 23.86
N ASN A 293 14.72 -6.45 24.19
CA ASN A 293 15.16 -5.46 23.21
C ASN A 293 16.15 -6.07 22.19
N LYS A 294 17.06 -6.96 22.63
CA LYS A 294 17.94 -7.72 21.72
C LYS A 294 17.14 -8.51 20.70
N GLN A 295 16.11 -9.23 21.14
CA GLN A 295 15.27 -10.06 20.27
C GLN A 295 14.57 -9.23 19.19
N ILE A 296 14.01 -8.07 19.54
CA ILE A 296 13.38 -7.16 18.56
C ILE A 296 14.40 -6.66 17.54
N VAL A 297 15.56 -6.20 18.02
CA VAL A 297 16.60 -5.65 17.12
C VAL A 297 17.18 -6.73 16.21
N GLN A 298 17.32 -7.98 16.70
CA GLN A 298 17.72 -9.12 15.86
C GLN A 298 16.70 -9.36 14.73
N GLN A 299 15.41 -9.38 15.04
CA GLN A 299 14.37 -9.55 14.01
C GLN A 299 14.43 -8.45 12.94
N ILE A 300 14.68 -7.20 13.35
CA ILE A 300 14.86 -6.08 12.42
C ILE A 300 16.10 -6.28 11.54
N TYR A 301 17.18 -6.82 12.10
CA TYR A 301 18.40 -7.10 11.37
C TYR A 301 18.19 -8.22 10.33
N ASN A 302 17.61 -9.37 10.72
CA ASN A 302 17.29 -10.46 9.81
C ASN A 302 16.32 -9.99 8.70
N ALA A 303 15.43 -9.04 8.99
CA ALA A 303 14.59 -8.39 7.98
C ALA A 303 15.31 -7.33 7.10
N GLY A 304 16.64 -7.25 7.14
CA GLY A 304 17.44 -6.32 6.35
C GLY A 304 17.32 -4.85 6.75
N TYR A 305 17.16 -4.56 8.06
CA TYR A 305 16.86 -3.22 8.62
C TYR A 305 15.54 -2.61 8.15
N LYS A 306 14.59 -3.43 7.70
CA LYS A 306 13.26 -2.99 7.34
C LYS A 306 12.36 -3.03 8.59
N PHE A 307 11.93 -1.86 9.04
CA PHE A 307 11.00 -1.72 10.16
C PHE A 307 9.57 -2.08 9.73
N PRO A 308 8.69 -2.52 10.65
CA PRO A 308 7.25 -2.44 10.41
C PRO A 308 6.91 -0.99 10.06
N GLN A 309 6.39 -0.78 8.85
CA GLN A 309 6.03 0.55 8.36
C GLN A 309 4.51 0.66 8.30
N PRO A 310 3.95 1.86 8.58
CA PRO A 310 2.54 2.05 8.34
C PRO A 310 2.24 2.03 6.84
N PRO A 311 0.95 1.85 6.46
CA PRO A 311 0.55 1.80 5.07
C PRO A 311 1.01 3.03 4.29
N THR A 312 1.23 2.93 2.97
CA THR A 312 1.68 4.07 2.15
C THR A 312 0.83 5.32 2.40
N LYS A 313 1.47 6.48 2.64
CA LYS A 313 0.76 7.72 2.97
C LYS A 313 -0.29 8.08 1.92
N PRO A 314 -1.56 8.35 2.30
CA PRO A 314 -2.55 8.81 1.35
C PRO A 314 -2.23 10.25 0.93
N LYS A 315 -2.24 10.53 -0.37
CA LYS A 315 -2.09 11.90 -0.85
C LYS A 315 -3.42 12.64 -0.79
N ILE A 316 -3.49 13.66 0.06
CA ILE A 316 -4.74 14.38 0.33
C ILE A 316 -4.82 15.72 -0.41
N THR A 317 -6.04 16.19 -0.60
CA THR A 317 -6.33 17.56 -1.02
C THR A 317 -7.44 18.14 -0.15
N ALA A 318 -7.24 19.37 0.31
CA ALA A 318 -8.24 20.13 1.05
C ALA A 318 -8.81 21.25 0.17
N THR A 319 -10.14 21.32 0.11
CA THR A 319 -10.89 22.40 -0.52
C THR A 319 -12.00 22.86 0.44
N GLN A 320 -12.78 23.84 0.02
CA GLN A 320 -13.94 24.30 0.79
C GLN A 320 -15.20 24.24 -0.04
N GLU A 321 -16.33 24.02 0.64
CA GLU A 321 -17.66 24.10 0.04
C GLU A 321 -18.62 24.80 1.02
N ASP A 322 -19.04 26.02 0.65
CA ASP A 322 -20.08 26.79 1.37
C ASP A 322 -19.88 26.84 2.90
N GLY A 323 -18.64 27.13 3.32
CA GLY A 323 -18.25 27.26 4.72
C GLY A 323 -18.00 25.94 5.45
N LYS A 324 -17.83 24.86 4.71
CA LYS A 324 -17.30 23.58 5.18
C LYS A 324 -15.93 23.34 4.58
N VAL A 325 -15.07 22.61 5.28
CA VAL A 325 -13.83 22.07 4.70
C VAL A 325 -14.10 20.69 4.16
N VAL A 326 -13.67 20.42 2.94
CA VAL A 326 -13.76 19.12 2.29
C VAL A 326 -12.35 18.60 2.07
N ILE A 327 -12.07 17.42 2.60
CA ILE A 327 -10.80 16.72 2.42
C ILE A 327 -11.10 15.48 1.61
N TYR A 328 -10.31 15.22 0.59
CA TYR A 328 -10.44 14.01 -0.20
C TYR A 328 -9.07 13.52 -0.63
N TRP A 329 -8.98 12.24 -0.95
CA TRP A 329 -7.74 11.59 -1.33
C TRP A 329 -8.02 10.45 -2.31
N ASP A 330 -6.96 9.96 -2.91
CA ASP A 330 -6.98 8.67 -3.61
C ASP A 330 -6.38 7.61 -2.71
N GLY A 331 -7.19 6.63 -2.31
CA GLY A 331 -6.76 5.53 -1.46
C GLY A 331 -6.15 4.37 -2.22
N ALA A 332 -6.17 4.35 -3.57
CA ALA A 332 -5.81 3.16 -4.33
C ALA A 332 -4.41 2.58 -4.01
N THR A 333 -3.40 3.44 -3.86
CA THR A 333 -2.03 3.02 -3.48
C THR A 333 -1.97 2.61 -2.01
N THR A 334 -2.54 3.42 -1.12
CA THR A 334 -2.58 3.17 0.33
C THR A 334 -3.32 1.89 0.72
N GLU A 335 -4.54 1.69 0.23
CA GLU A 335 -5.40 0.54 0.51
C GLU A 335 -4.88 -0.76 -0.16
N GLY A 336 -4.00 -0.61 -1.15
CA GLY A 336 -3.29 -1.69 -1.82
C GLY A 336 -1.95 -2.05 -1.21
N SER A 337 -1.44 -1.25 -0.26
CA SER A 337 -0.11 -1.42 0.33
C SER A 337 0.03 -2.76 1.06
N ARG A 338 1.24 -3.30 1.00
CA ARG A 338 1.62 -4.55 1.64
C ARG A 338 2.74 -4.30 2.61
N ASP A 339 2.70 -4.97 3.74
CA ASP A 339 3.75 -4.92 4.74
C ASP A 339 4.82 -5.94 4.37
N PHE A 340 6.07 -5.49 4.39
CA PHE A 340 7.21 -6.29 3.94
C PHE A 340 7.47 -7.49 4.86
N ILE A 341 7.23 -7.32 6.17
CA ILE A 341 7.57 -8.34 7.19
C ILE A 341 6.50 -9.44 7.23
N THR A 342 5.23 -9.04 7.30
CA THR A 342 4.08 -9.95 7.37
C THR A 342 3.67 -10.49 5.99
N LYS A 343 4.15 -9.86 4.91
CA LYS A 343 3.83 -10.16 3.50
C LYS A 343 2.31 -10.06 3.19
N LYS A 344 1.54 -9.44 4.09
CA LYS A 344 0.09 -9.24 4.01
C LYS A 344 -0.25 -7.82 3.54
N LYS A 345 -1.51 -7.59 3.20
CA LYS A 345 -2.02 -6.23 3.05
C LYS A 345 -1.96 -5.54 4.40
N ASP A 346 -1.35 -4.36 4.42
CA ASP A 346 -1.01 -3.63 5.64
C ASP A 346 -2.15 -2.71 6.11
N PHE A 347 -3.04 -2.32 5.19
CA PHE A 347 -4.03 -1.30 5.46
C PHE A 347 -5.24 -1.81 6.27
N GLN A 348 -5.52 -1.20 7.43
CA GLN A 348 -6.75 -1.42 8.22
C GLN A 348 -7.73 -0.24 8.18
N GLY A 349 -7.24 0.99 8.10
CA GLY A 349 -8.12 2.15 8.03
C GLY A 349 -7.45 3.52 8.00
N TYR A 350 -8.27 4.57 8.09
CA TYR A 350 -7.87 5.97 8.14
C TYR A 350 -8.31 6.65 9.45
N LYS A 351 -7.42 7.43 10.04
CA LYS A 351 -7.72 8.40 11.10
C LYS A 351 -7.54 9.82 10.57
N ILE A 352 -8.56 10.66 10.78
CA ILE A 352 -8.55 12.05 10.38
C ILE A 352 -8.28 12.90 11.61
N TYR A 353 -7.23 13.71 11.54
CA TYR A 353 -6.84 14.64 12.58
C TYR A 353 -7.11 16.06 12.14
N ARG A 354 -7.49 16.91 13.11
CA ARG A 354 -7.68 18.34 12.93
C ARG A 354 -7.05 19.08 14.09
N ALA A 355 -6.34 20.15 13.80
CA ALA A 355 -5.79 21.06 14.79
C ALA A 355 -5.90 22.53 14.36
N THR A 356 -5.75 23.44 15.32
CA THR A 356 -5.63 24.88 15.06
C THR A 356 -4.17 25.34 14.96
N ASP A 357 -3.22 24.44 15.21
CA ASP A 357 -1.78 24.64 15.12
C ASP A 357 -1.09 23.52 14.30
N ALA A 358 0.03 23.86 13.67
CA ALA A 358 0.77 22.93 12.81
C ALA A 358 1.42 21.75 13.55
N ASN A 359 1.59 21.83 14.88
CA ASN A 359 2.16 20.75 15.69
C ASN A 359 1.08 19.76 16.19
N PHE A 360 -0.18 19.94 15.77
CA PHE A 360 -1.31 19.13 16.20
C PHE A 360 -1.50 19.07 17.73
N SER A 361 -1.04 20.11 18.45
CA SER A 361 -0.99 20.17 19.90
C SER A 361 -2.38 19.98 20.53
N ASP A 362 -3.41 20.59 19.94
CA ASP A 362 -4.80 20.47 20.43
C ASP A 362 -5.35 19.04 20.33
N SER A 363 -4.81 18.21 19.43
CA SER A 363 -5.25 16.82 19.24
C SER A 363 -4.54 15.85 20.20
N ARG A 364 -3.37 16.20 20.73
CA ARG A 364 -2.58 15.39 21.66
C ARG A 364 -3.23 15.35 23.05
N GLN A 365 -4.19 14.46 23.24
CA GLN A 365 -5.04 14.42 24.45
C GLN A 365 -5.03 13.09 25.20
N ILE A 366 -4.62 11.98 24.57
CA ILE A 366 -4.72 10.65 25.16
C ILE A 366 -3.45 10.37 25.96
N THR A 367 -3.59 9.94 27.21
CA THR A 367 -2.46 9.60 28.10
C THR A 367 -2.36 8.10 28.32
N ASN A 368 -1.14 7.61 28.58
CA ASN A 368 -0.92 6.24 29.02
C ASN A 368 -1.23 6.07 30.52
N GLY A 369 -1.08 4.85 31.05
CA GLY A 369 -1.37 4.53 32.44
C GLY A 369 -0.51 5.28 33.47
N ARG A 370 0.56 5.95 33.02
CA ARG A 370 1.48 6.76 33.84
C ARG A 370 1.20 8.28 33.73
N GLY A 371 0.19 8.68 32.96
CA GLY A 371 -0.18 10.09 32.77
C GLY A 371 0.64 10.84 31.70
N VAL A 372 1.41 10.12 30.87
CA VAL A 372 2.19 10.69 29.77
C VAL A 372 1.37 10.70 28.49
N LEU A 373 1.38 11.80 27.74
CA LEU A 373 0.67 11.92 26.46
C LEU A 373 1.18 10.91 25.43
N ALA A 374 0.31 9.98 25.01
CA ALA A 374 0.65 8.84 24.16
C ALA A 374 0.06 8.92 22.74
N PHE A 375 -1.21 9.34 22.60
CA PHE A 375 -1.88 9.39 21.29
C PHE A 375 -2.64 10.69 21.05
N ASP A 376 -2.91 10.94 19.78
CA ASP A 376 -3.77 12.03 19.32
C ASP A 376 -5.22 11.56 19.20
N ARG A 377 -6.17 12.45 19.47
CA ARG A 377 -7.60 12.16 19.33
C ARG A 377 -8.05 12.51 17.90
N PRO A 378 -8.44 11.52 17.07
CA PRO A 378 -8.97 11.81 15.74
C PRO A 378 -10.33 12.51 15.82
N VAL A 379 -10.66 13.31 14.80
CA VAL A 379 -12.01 13.87 14.59
C VAL A 379 -12.94 12.90 13.87
N ALA A 380 -12.37 11.96 13.09
CA ALA A 380 -13.09 10.86 12.46
C ALA A 380 -12.14 9.67 12.26
N GLN A 381 -12.69 8.46 12.28
CA GLN A 381 -11.99 7.23 11.97
C GLN A 381 -12.86 6.39 11.03
N TYR A 382 -12.23 5.77 10.05
CA TYR A 382 -12.86 4.88 9.08
C TYR A 382 -12.01 3.63 8.93
N ASP A 383 -12.62 2.46 9.01
CA ASP A 383 -11.94 1.17 8.97
C ASP A 383 -12.63 0.19 8.03
N LEU A 384 -11.90 -0.87 7.65
CA LEU A 384 -12.45 -1.96 6.85
C LEU A 384 -13.66 -2.57 7.54
N VAL A 385 -14.59 -3.13 6.76
CA VAL A 385 -15.72 -3.89 7.33
C VAL A 385 -15.33 -5.36 7.36
N ASP A 386 -14.71 -5.78 8.46
CA ASP A 386 -14.13 -7.11 8.65
C ASP A 386 -14.26 -7.60 10.12
N THR A 387 -13.39 -8.52 10.53
CA THR A 387 -13.37 -9.09 11.88
C THR A 387 -12.48 -8.33 12.87
N ILE A 388 -11.69 -7.36 12.41
CA ILE A 388 -10.68 -6.61 13.15
C ILE A 388 -11.30 -5.28 13.58
N GLN A 389 -11.61 -5.15 14.87
CA GLN A 389 -12.28 -3.95 15.41
C GLN A 389 -11.99 -3.80 16.91
N GLY A 390 -12.31 -2.62 17.46
CA GLY A 390 -12.12 -2.30 18.86
C GLY A 390 -10.65 -2.02 19.20
N TYR A 391 -10.18 -2.54 20.34
CA TYR A 391 -8.81 -2.32 20.79
C TYR A 391 -7.89 -3.46 20.34
N PHE A 392 -6.68 -3.10 19.91
CA PHE A 392 -5.59 -4.04 19.76
C PHE A 392 -5.23 -4.64 21.13
N TYR A 393 -4.95 -5.95 21.15
CA TYR A 393 -4.56 -6.66 22.37
C TYR A 393 -3.05 -6.98 22.33
N PRO A 394 -2.20 -6.09 22.87
CA PRO A 394 -0.75 -6.33 22.88
C PRO A 394 -0.39 -7.52 23.77
N SER A 395 0.76 -8.14 23.50
CA SER A 395 1.37 -9.07 24.42
C SER A 395 1.67 -8.40 25.78
N TYR A 396 1.91 -9.21 26.81
CA TYR A 396 2.29 -8.67 28.12
C TYR A 396 3.51 -7.74 28.04
N ARG A 397 4.52 -8.12 27.24
CA ARG A 397 5.75 -7.35 27.05
C ARG A 397 5.47 -6.03 26.35
N LEU A 398 4.73 -6.09 25.25
CA LEU A 398 4.42 -4.93 24.44
C LEU A 398 3.56 -3.92 25.21
N LEU A 399 2.61 -4.40 26.03
CA LEU A 399 1.79 -3.57 26.91
C LEU A 399 2.63 -2.78 27.92
N GLN A 400 3.68 -3.40 28.48
CA GLN A 400 4.58 -2.74 29.41
C GLN A 400 5.44 -1.68 28.71
N GLN A 401 5.93 -1.98 27.50
CA GLN A 401 6.71 -1.04 26.68
C GLN A 401 5.93 0.22 26.33
N VAL A 402 4.65 0.09 25.93
CA VAL A 402 3.79 1.25 25.62
C VAL A 402 3.21 1.94 26.87
N GLY A 403 3.54 1.48 28.07
CA GLY A 403 3.10 2.09 29.33
C GLY A 403 1.61 1.92 29.62
N GLY A 404 1.01 0.82 29.16
CA GLY A 404 -0.37 0.44 29.47
C GLY A 404 -1.46 1.10 28.62
N THR A 405 -1.09 1.80 27.54
CA THR A 405 -2.07 2.28 26.52
C THR A 405 -2.16 1.28 25.37
N THR A 406 -3.24 1.28 24.59
CA THR A 406 -3.36 0.45 23.39
C THR A 406 -3.99 1.22 22.23
N PHE A 407 -3.91 0.67 21.03
CA PHE A 407 -4.40 1.25 19.79
C PHE A 407 -5.88 0.89 19.56
N TYR A 408 -6.68 1.84 19.08
CA TYR A 408 -8.07 1.60 18.67
C TYR A 408 -8.15 1.44 17.14
N LEU A 409 -8.56 0.26 16.71
CA LEU A 409 -8.60 -0.21 15.32
C LEU A 409 -9.89 0.14 14.57
N GLY A 410 -10.96 0.54 15.27
CA GLY A 410 -12.20 1.03 14.64
C GLY A 410 -13.46 0.25 15.01
N ASP A 411 -14.55 0.50 14.29
CA ASP A 411 -15.92 0.03 14.55
C ASP A 411 -16.61 -0.55 13.31
N ASN A 412 -15.85 -1.01 12.32
CA ASN A 412 -16.31 -1.51 11.03
C ASN A 412 -17.17 -0.49 10.26
N THR A 413 -16.75 0.78 10.22
CA THR A 413 -17.57 1.85 9.63
C THR A 413 -17.53 1.89 8.10
N GLY A 414 -16.59 1.15 7.50
CA GLY A 414 -16.30 1.20 6.08
C GLY A 414 -15.35 2.34 5.72
N ILE A 415 -14.51 2.09 4.72
CA ILE A 415 -13.55 3.06 4.20
C ILE A 415 -14.30 4.18 3.48
N VAL A 416 -13.74 5.38 3.48
CA VAL A 416 -14.19 6.52 2.67
C VAL A 416 -12.97 7.18 2.03
N ASN A 417 -13.17 7.93 0.96
CA ASN A 417 -12.12 8.74 0.32
C ASN A 417 -12.43 10.25 0.32
N LYS A 418 -13.41 10.65 1.12
CA LYS A 418 -13.88 12.04 1.29
C LYS A 418 -14.40 12.25 2.71
N TYR A 419 -13.97 13.34 3.33
CA TYR A 419 -14.43 13.82 4.63
C TYR A 419 -14.87 15.28 4.54
N VAL A 420 -15.95 15.63 5.24
CA VAL A 420 -16.50 16.99 5.26
C VAL A 420 -16.56 17.47 6.70
N ASP A 421 -15.76 18.47 7.05
CA ASP A 421 -15.84 19.15 8.34
C ASP A 421 -16.80 20.35 8.26
N SER A 422 -17.98 20.19 8.86
CA SER A 422 -18.99 21.25 8.98
C SER A 422 -18.94 22.01 10.30
N THR A 423 -17.97 21.73 11.17
CA THR A 423 -17.81 22.36 12.50
C THR A 423 -16.75 23.46 12.51
N VAL A 424 -16.19 23.79 11.35
CA VAL A 424 -15.18 24.84 11.18
C VAL A 424 -15.73 26.23 11.42
N VAL A 425 -14.91 27.09 11.99
CA VAL A 425 -15.18 28.53 12.08
C VAL A 425 -14.61 29.21 10.85
N LEU A 426 -15.44 29.94 10.11
CA LEU A 426 -15.00 30.70 8.95
C LEU A 426 -13.94 31.73 9.33
N GLY A 427 -12.83 31.76 8.60
CA GLY A 427 -11.68 32.64 8.82
C GLY A 427 -10.61 32.06 9.74
N GLN A 428 -10.90 30.98 10.46
CA GLN A 428 -9.90 30.27 11.26
C GLN A 428 -9.08 29.34 10.37
N THR A 429 -7.76 29.40 10.48
CA THR A 429 -6.88 28.43 9.80
C THR A 429 -6.91 27.09 10.54
N TYR A 430 -7.11 26.02 9.79
CA TYR A 430 -7.08 24.64 10.28
C TYR A 430 -6.00 23.82 9.57
N TYR A 431 -5.43 22.90 10.33
CA TYR A 431 -4.47 21.91 9.88
C TYR A 431 -5.12 20.54 9.96
N TYR A 432 -5.04 19.78 8.88
CA TYR A 432 -5.61 18.44 8.79
C TYR A 432 -4.55 17.41 8.40
N ALA A 433 -4.77 16.18 8.86
CA ALA A 433 -4.03 15.03 8.41
C ALA A 433 -4.97 13.82 8.22
N VAL A 434 -4.71 12.98 7.22
CA VAL A 434 -5.35 11.68 7.05
C VAL A 434 -4.26 10.63 7.21
N ALA A 435 -4.21 9.95 8.35
CA ALA A 435 -3.23 8.93 8.62
C ALA A 435 -3.82 7.55 8.34
N ALA A 436 -3.21 6.78 7.43
CA ALA A 436 -3.49 5.36 7.33
C ALA A 436 -2.83 4.62 8.49
N TYR A 437 -3.43 3.50 8.91
CA TYR A 437 -2.91 2.64 9.95
C TYR A 437 -3.13 1.16 9.63
N ASP A 438 -2.31 0.33 10.24
CA ASP A 438 -2.32 -1.13 10.14
C ASP A 438 -2.97 -1.80 11.38
N GLU A 439 -3.08 -3.13 11.33
CA GLU A 439 -3.65 -3.94 12.43
C GLU A 439 -2.64 -4.34 13.51
N GLY A 440 -1.33 -4.20 13.25
CA GLY A 440 -0.25 -4.80 14.04
C GLY A 440 -0.30 -6.34 14.09
N ASP A 441 0.62 -6.96 14.84
CA ASP A 441 0.62 -8.40 15.08
C ASP A 441 1.12 -8.71 16.50
N ALA A 442 0.19 -9.08 17.39
CA ALA A 442 0.51 -9.39 18.78
C ALA A 442 1.35 -10.68 18.96
N SER A 443 1.32 -11.60 17.99
CA SER A 443 2.11 -12.84 18.04
C SER A 443 3.58 -12.60 17.70
N LEU A 444 3.84 -11.56 16.90
CA LEU A 444 5.18 -11.11 16.53
C LEU A 444 5.67 -9.91 17.36
N ASP A 445 4.92 -9.51 18.40
CA ASP A 445 5.19 -8.31 19.20
C ASP A 445 5.25 -7.01 18.37
N ILE A 446 4.52 -6.95 17.26
CA ILE A 446 4.38 -5.77 16.40
C ILE A 446 3.16 -4.96 16.85
N PHE A 447 3.41 -3.75 17.36
CA PHE A 447 2.33 -2.82 17.72
C PHE A 447 1.77 -2.15 16.46
N PRO A 448 0.45 -1.85 16.39
CA PRO A 448 -0.11 -1.17 15.24
C PRO A 448 0.57 0.17 14.96
N THR A 449 0.88 0.45 13.70
CA THR A 449 1.51 1.69 13.29
C THR A 449 0.55 2.59 12.50
N GLU A 450 0.76 3.90 12.60
CA GLU A 450 0.00 4.90 11.83
C GLU A 450 0.95 5.87 11.14
N ASN A 451 0.51 6.45 10.02
CA ASN A 451 1.32 7.44 9.33
C ASN A 451 1.64 8.65 10.22
N SER A 452 2.88 9.12 10.10
CA SER A 452 3.27 10.43 10.61
C SER A 452 2.43 11.56 9.99
N LYS A 453 2.27 12.67 10.71
CA LYS A 453 1.50 13.86 10.30
C LYS A 453 2.26 15.16 10.55
N PHE A 454 3.38 15.34 9.87
CA PHE A 454 4.27 16.48 10.07
C PHE A 454 3.92 17.65 9.15
N ILE A 455 3.82 18.85 9.73
CA ILE A 455 3.73 20.11 8.98
C ILE A 455 4.88 20.99 9.43
N ARG A 456 5.71 21.43 8.48
CA ARG A 456 6.88 22.28 8.77
C ARG A 456 6.55 23.73 8.47
N ARG A 457 7.07 24.63 9.29
CA ARG A 457 7.05 26.06 8.99
C ARG A 457 8.47 26.54 8.71
N SER A 458 8.67 27.17 7.56
CA SER A 458 9.96 27.75 7.22
C SER A 458 10.24 29.00 8.06
N ASN A 459 11.49 29.47 8.05
CA ASN A 459 11.88 30.72 8.70
C ASN A 459 11.18 31.96 8.08
N SER A 460 10.70 31.87 6.84
CA SER A 460 9.90 32.92 6.19
C SER A 460 8.42 32.89 6.59
N GLY A 461 7.99 31.88 7.36
CA GLY A 461 6.62 31.69 7.81
C GLY A 461 5.76 30.83 6.86
N GLU A 462 6.33 30.36 5.75
CA GLU A 462 5.68 29.46 4.79
C GLU A 462 5.39 28.10 5.42
N ILE A 463 4.22 27.54 5.12
CA ILE A 463 3.77 26.24 5.63
C ILE A 463 4.03 25.19 4.55
N ILE A 464 4.82 24.19 4.90
CA ILE A 464 5.16 23.05 4.04
C ILE A 464 4.42 21.83 4.61
N THR A 465 3.54 21.27 3.79
CA THR A 465 2.74 20.08 4.11
C THR A 465 3.40 18.82 3.56
N ASP A 466 3.26 17.72 4.28
CA ASP A 466 3.50 16.35 3.82
C ASP A 466 2.30 15.84 2.96
N ASP A 467 2.45 14.73 2.24
CA ASP A 467 1.44 14.20 1.30
C ASP A 467 0.07 13.98 1.95
N ASN A 468 0.08 13.54 3.20
CA ASN A 468 -1.12 13.23 3.97
C ASN A 468 -1.61 14.38 4.87
N THR A 469 -1.09 15.59 4.68
CA THR A 469 -1.45 16.77 5.46
C THR A 469 -1.87 17.94 4.59
N ALA A 470 -2.72 18.82 5.15
CA ALA A 470 -3.20 20.00 4.45
C ALA A 470 -3.46 21.15 5.42
N VAL A 471 -3.30 22.38 4.92
CA VAL A 471 -3.68 23.61 5.63
C VAL A 471 -4.74 24.35 4.83
N ILE A 472 -5.79 24.84 5.49
CA ILE A 472 -6.86 25.59 4.85
C ILE A 472 -7.50 26.60 5.80
N THR A 473 -7.83 27.77 5.26
CA THR A 473 -8.61 28.80 5.95
C THR A 473 -9.95 28.97 5.22
N PRO A 474 -11.02 28.28 5.66
CA PRO A 474 -12.32 28.38 5.00
C PRO A 474 -12.89 29.80 5.13
N GLY A 475 -13.49 30.31 4.06
CA GLY A 475 -14.06 31.66 3.98
C GLY A 475 -15.32 31.70 3.13
N PHE A 476 -15.91 32.88 2.97
CA PHE A 476 -17.11 33.03 2.15
C PHE A 476 -16.78 32.93 0.65
N ARG A 477 -17.74 32.47 -0.16
CA ARG A 477 -17.60 32.52 -1.62
C ARG A 477 -17.77 33.96 -2.12
N PRO A 478 -17.07 34.36 -3.19
CA PRO A 478 -17.34 35.62 -3.89
C PRO A 478 -18.80 35.84 -4.28
N VAL A 479 -19.23 37.10 -4.35
CA VAL A 479 -20.53 37.43 -4.95
C VAL A 479 -20.60 36.97 -6.42
N GLY A 480 -21.71 36.34 -6.78
CA GLY A 480 -21.92 35.82 -8.14
C GLY A 480 -21.12 34.58 -8.49
N TYR A 481 -20.51 33.90 -7.51
CA TYR A 481 -19.86 32.61 -7.70
C TYR A 481 -20.82 31.56 -8.28
N GLU A 482 -20.45 30.96 -9.40
CA GLU A 482 -21.13 29.83 -10.04
C GLU A 482 -20.21 28.61 -9.91
N LYS A 483 -20.69 27.55 -9.22
CA LYS A 483 -19.97 26.28 -9.04
C LYS A 483 -19.65 25.63 -10.39
N ALA A 484 -18.63 24.77 -10.40
CA ALA A 484 -18.34 23.96 -11.57
C ALA A 484 -19.51 23.02 -11.87
N LYS A 485 -19.64 22.62 -13.13
CA LYS A 485 -20.72 21.73 -13.58
C LYS A 485 -20.31 20.95 -14.82
N TYR A 486 -20.94 19.80 -15.03
CA TYR A 486 -20.87 19.11 -16.31
C TYR A 486 -22.00 19.59 -17.24
N ILE A 487 -21.72 19.58 -18.53
CA ILE A 487 -22.68 19.85 -19.61
C ILE A 487 -22.51 18.80 -20.72
N ASP A 488 -23.38 18.87 -21.73
CA ASP A 488 -23.28 18.04 -22.95
C ASP A 488 -23.14 16.54 -22.67
N PHE A 489 -23.92 16.05 -21.70
CA PHE A 489 -23.95 14.63 -21.38
C PHE A 489 -24.65 13.84 -22.49
N VAL A 490 -23.88 13.13 -23.31
CA VAL A 490 -24.34 12.44 -24.52
C VAL A 490 -24.02 10.95 -24.42
N LYS A 491 -25.01 10.11 -24.75
CA LYS A 491 -24.87 8.65 -24.86
C LYS A 491 -24.55 8.25 -26.31
N SER A 492 -23.84 7.15 -26.51
CA SER A 492 -23.55 6.60 -27.84
C SER A 492 -24.83 6.21 -28.60
N ALA A 493 -24.76 6.15 -29.94
CA ALA A 493 -25.92 5.81 -30.77
C ALA A 493 -26.49 4.40 -30.49
N ASN A 494 -25.62 3.46 -30.11
CA ASN A 494 -25.97 2.06 -29.81
C ASN A 494 -26.12 1.81 -28.30
N PHE A 495 -26.39 2.86 -27.51
CA PHE A 495 -26.49 2.76 -26.06
C PHE A 495 -27.75 2.01 -25.65
N ILE A 496 -27.60 0.91 -24.92
CA ILE A 496 -28.71 0.07 -24.45
C ILE A 496 -28.82 0.01 -22.93
N GLY A 497 -27.75 0.31 -22.17
CA GLY A 497 -27.77 0.26 -20.71
C GLY A 497 -28.95 1.04 -20.10
N THR A 498 -29.57 0.50 -19.05
CA THR A 498 -30.68 1.19 -18.35
C THR A 498 -30.25 1.87 -17.06
N GLY A 499 -29.01 1.66 -16.64
CA GLY A 499 -28.42 2.32 -15.48
C GLY A 499 -28.31 3.84 -15.62
N LYS A 500 -28.02 4.49 -14.49
CA LYS A 500 -27.83 5.94 -14.39
C LYS A 500 -26.37 6.24 -14.03
N VAL A 501 -25.86 7.35 -14.56
CA VAL A 501 -24.57 7.91 -14.13
C VAL A 501 -24.82 9.28 -13.52
N ASP A 502 -24.17 9.53 -12.40
CA ASP A 502 -24.10 10.84 -11.76
C ASP A 502 -22.64 11.26 -11.61
N ILE A 503 -22.37 12.55 -11.76
CA ILE A 503 -21.02 13.12 -11.71
C ILE A 503 -20.97 14.02 -10.49
N GLU A 504 -20.29 13.56 -9.43
CA GLU A 504 -20.16 14.32 -8.20
C GLU A 504 -18.89 15.17 -8.26
N ILE A 505 -19.08 16.49 -8.31
CA ILE A 505 -17.99 17.47 -8.22
C ILE A 505 -17.67 17.69 -6.74
N ILE A 506 -16.41 17.51 -6.38
CA ILE A 506 -15.90 17.57 -5.02
C ILE A 506 -15.02 18.80 -4.82
N ASP A 507 -14.21 19.14 -5.82
CA ASP A 507 -13.36 20.32 -5.81
C ASP A 507 -13.54 21.14 -7.09
N ASP A 508 -14.26 22.26 -6.96
CA ASP A 508 -14.44 23.25 -8.01
C ASP A 508 -13.12 23.78 -8.58
N LYS A 509 -12.04 23.82 -7.77
CA LYS A 509 -10.73 24.36 -8.16
C LYS A 509 -9.96 23.42 -9.07
N ALA A 510 -10.12 22.11 -8.90
CA ALA A 510 -9.44 21.11 -9.71
C ALA A 510 -10.13 20.87 -11.07
N ILE A 511 -11.35 21.38 -11.28
CA ILE A 511 -12.07 21.23 -12.55
C ILE A 511 -11.40 22.02 -13.67
N ARG A 512 -11.08 21.33 -14.76
CA ARG A 512 -10.53 21.93 -15.98
C ARG A 512 -11.64 22.43 -16.91
N ASP A 513 -11.59 23.69 -17.30
CA ASP A 513 -12.65 24.30 -18.12
C ASP A 513 -12.63 23.77 -19.56
N ASN A 514 -13.79 23.38 -20.08
CA ASN A 514 -13.99 22.86 -21.43
C ASN A 514 -13.28 21.53 -21.73
N PHE A 515 -12.95 20.75 -20.70
CA PHE A 515 -12.40 19.40 -20.87
C PHE A 515 -13.52 18.37 -21.05
N LYS A 516 -13.32 17.44 -21.98
CA LYS A 516 -14.26 16.42 -22.40
C LYS A 516 -13.74 15.05 -22.00
N TYR A 517 -14.64 14.25 -21.46
CA TYR A 517 -14.35 12.92 -20.95
C TYR A 517 -15.26 11.88 -21.58
N GLU A 518 -14.78 10.64 -21.66
CA GLU A 518 -15.55 9.47 -22.06
C GLU A 518 -15.59 8.43 -20.93
N ILE A 519 -16.77 7.88 -20.69
CA ILE A 519 -17.01 6.75 -19.82
C ILE A 519 -17.20 5.53 -20.71
N VAL A 520 -16.37 4.51 -20.48
CA VAL A 520 -16.43 3.23 -21.19
C VAL A 520 -16.59 2.09 -20.18
N PHE A 521 -17.19 1.00 -20.64
CA PHE A 521 -17.44 -0.18 -19.82
C PHE A 521 -16.83 -1.42 -20.48
N GLU A 522 -16.47 -2.40 -19.66
CA GLU A 522 -16.25 -3.77 -20.13
C GLU A 522 -17.35 -4.68 -19.61
N ASP A 523 -17.56 -5.80 -20.29
CA ASP A 523 -18.55 -6.79 -19.92
C ASP A 523 -18.02 -8.23 -20.08
N SER A 524 -18.74 -9.16 -19.46
CA SER A 524 -18.55 -10.61 -19.58
C SER A 524 -18.85 -11.18 -20.99
N GLY A 525 -19.07 -10.32 -21.99
CA GLY A 525 -19.48 -10.68 -23.35
C GLY A 525 -20.95 -11.07 -23.38
N ILE A 526 -21.22 -12.37 -23.22
CA ILE A 526 -22.49 -12.99 -23.63
C ILE A 526 -23.62 -12.76 -22.63
N SER A 527 -23.31 -12.80 -21.34
CA SER A 527 -24.24 -12.37 -20.30
C SER A 527 -24.39 -10.84 -20.24
N SER A 528 -23.49 -10.11 -20.91
CA SER A 528 -23.43 -8.64 -20.93
C SER A 528 -23.55 -8.00 -19.53
N ASN A 529 -23.10 -8.71 -18.50
CA ASN A 529 -22.91 -8.15 -17.17
C ASN A 529 -21.64 -7.31 -17.19
N THR A 530 -21.74 -6.06 -16.76
CA THR A 530 -20.62 -5.12 -16.63
C THR A 530 -19.57 -5.69 -15.69
N THR A 531 -18.32 -5.73 -16.11
CA THR A 531 -17.21 -6.22 -15.30
C THR A 531 -16.47 -5.06 -14.64
N ASN A 532 -16.23 -3.99 -15.39
CA ASN A 532 -15.51 -2.82 -14.94
C ASN A 532 -15.86 -1.59 -15.80
N TRP A 533 -15.36 -0.43 -15.39
CA TRP A 533 -15.49 0.83 -16.13
C TRP A 533 -14.18 1.60 -16.13
N SER A 534 -14.01 2.46 -17.13
CA SER A 534 -12.90 3.40 -17.23
C SER A 534 -13.41 4.81 -17.51
N LEU A 535 -12.69 5.81 -16.98
CA LEU A 535 -12.87 7.22 -17.29
C LEU A 535 -11.65 7.70 -18.09
N VAL A 536 -11.92 8.19 -19.28
CA VAL A 536 -10.92 8.59 -20.27
C VAL A 536 -10.98 10.10 -20.47
N ASP A 537 -9.84 10.77 -20.40
CA ASP A 537 -9.64 12.17 -20.76
C ASP A 537 -9.32 12.26 -22.26
N LEU A 538 -10.15 12.99 -23.01
CA LEU A 538 -10.05 13.06 -24.47
C LEU A 538 -9.16 14.21 -24.97
N GLN A 539 -8.60 15.03 -24.07
CA GLN A 539 -7.98 16.30 -24.44
C GLN A 539 -6.60 16.56 -23.83
N THR A 540 -6.22 15.90 -22.74
CA THR A 540 -4.87 16.08 -22.15
C THR A 540 -3.79 15.59 -23.11
N PRO A 541 -2.84 16.45 -23.55
CA PRO A 541 -1.75 16.05 -24.42
C PRO A 541 -0.62 15.37 -23.65
N ASP A 542 0.14 14.53 -24.35
CA ASP A 542 1.37 13.93 -23.83
C ASP A 542 2.54 14.88 -23.95
N THR A 543 3.46 14.79 -22.98
CA THR A 543 4.78 15.41 -23.05
C THR A 543 5.82 14.36 -23.41
N ILE A 544 6.62 14.62 -24.45
CA ILE A 544 7.65 13.73 -24.97
C ILE A 544 9.01 14.38 -24.76
N GLN A 545 9.93 13.69 -24.10
CA GLN A 545 11.31 14.13 -23.91
C GLN A 545 12.29 13.11 -24.46
N TYR A 546 13.28 13.60 -25.21
CA TYR A 546 14.35 12.79 -25.79
C TYR A 546 15.55 12.71 -24.83
N VAL A 547 16.14 11.53 -24.69
CA VAL A 547 17.29 11.25 -23.80
C VAL A 547 18.48 12.19 -24.06
N PHE A 548 18.69 12.59 -25.32
CA PHE A 548 19.89 13.32 -25.75
C PHE A 548 19.67 14.77 -26.21
N GLN A 549 18.42 15.23 -26.33
CA GLN A 549 18.12 16.58 -26.87
C GLN A 549 17.50 17.54 -25.85
N GLY A 550 16.98 17.06 -24.71
CA GLY A 550 16.45 17.92 -23.63
C GLY A 550 15.15 18.68 -23.97
N ASP A 551 14.78 18.80 -25.25
CA ASP A 551 13.55 19.47 -25.68
C ASP A 551 12.31 18.63 -25.34
N ILE A 552 11.29 19.29 -24.76
CA ILE A 552 9.97 18.72 -24.47
C ILE A 552 9.04 19.05 -25.64
N GLN A 553 8.49 18.02 -26.28
CA GLN A 553 7.44 18.15 -27.31
C GLN A 553 6.07 17.83 -26.72
N ILE A 554 5.05 18.59 -27.12
CA ILE A 554 3.66 18.36 -26.73
C ILE A 554 2.94 17.69 -27.90
N VAL A 555 2.35 16.52 -27.64
CA VAL A 555 1.64 15.71 -28.64
C VAL A 555 0.19 15.57 -28.22
N ASN A 556 -0.74 16.12 -29.02
CA ASN A 556 -2.16 16.04 -28.69
C ASN A 556 -2.67 14.60 -28.84
N PRO A 557 -3.76 14.21 -28.14
CA PRO A 557 -4.30 12.86 -28.28
C PRO A 557 -4.61 12.49 -29.73
N LEU A 558 -4.27 11.26 -30.11
CA LEU A 558 -4.34 10.70 -31.47
C LEU A 558 -3.43 11.35 -32.52
N GLN A 559 -2.57 12.30 -32.13
CA GLN A 559 -1.55 12.85 -33.01
C GLN A 559 -0.35 11.89 -33.08
N THR A 560 0.17 11.70 -34.30
CA THR A 560 1.41 10.95 -34.54
C THR A 560 2.56 11.92 -34.79
N ILE A 561 3.71 11.68 -34.15
CA ILE A 561 4.97 12.35 -34.40
C ILE A 561 6.02 11.34 -34.85
N SER A 562 7.00 11.79 -35.64
CA SER A 562 8.14 10.97 -36.01
C SER A 562 9.29 11.14 -35.02
N LEU A 563 9.87 10.02 -34.63
CA LEU A 563 11.00 9.91 -33.72
C LEU A 563 12.32 9.92 -34.53
N PRO A 564 13.40 10.54 -34.01
CA PRO A 564 14.70 10.50 -34.66
C PRO A 564 15.22 9.06 -34.86
N ALA A 565 15.91 8.81 -35.96
CA ALA A 565 16.49 7.49 -36.25
C ALA A 565 17.51 7.09 -35.17
N GLY A 566 17.40 5.86 -34.65
CA GLY A 566 18.24 5.35 -33.56
C GLY A 566 17.75 5.70 -32.15
N THR A 567 16.50 6.14 -32.00
CA THR A 567 15.89 6.37 -30.68
C THR A 567 15.27 5.08 -30.14
N ASP A 568 15.94 4.43 -29.19
CA ASP A 568 15.42 3.20 -28.55
C ASP A 568 14.44 3.47 -27.39
N THR A 569 14.65 4.58 -26.67
CA THR A 569 13.81 4.98 -25.53
C THR A 569 13.50 6.48 -25.60
N ILE A 570 12.25 6.85 -25.36
CA ILE A 570 11.79 8.23 -25.12
C ILE A 570 11.14 8.31 -23.74
N TYR A 571 11.00 9.49 -23.17
CA TYR A 571 10.22 9.70 -21.94
C TYR A 571 8.87 10.29 -22.30
N VAL A 572 7.79 9.54 -22.03
CA VAL A 572 6.40 9.98 -22.20
C VAL A 572 5.87 10.34 -20.82
N ASN A 573 5.49 11.60 -20.61
CA ASN A 573 5.02 12.11 -19.32
C ASN A 573 6.01 11.83 -18.16
N GLY A 574 7.31 11.82 -18.48
CA GLY A 574 8.39 11.54 -17.52
C GLY A 574 8.70 10.06 -17.30
N LEU A 575 7.95 9.13 -17.89
CA LEU A 575 8.19 7.69 -17.78
C LEU A 575 8.92 7.13 -19.01
N PRO A 576 9.86 6.19 -18.84
CA PRO A 576 10.55 5.57 -19.96
C PRO A 576 9.56 4.77 -20.81
N TYR A 577 9.56 5.05 -22.11
CA TYR A 577 8.78 4.36 -23.13
C TYR A 577 9.73 3.78 -24.17
N LYS A 578 9.71 2.46 -24.30
CA LYS A 578 10.49 1.74 -25.31
C LYS A 578 9.84 1.93 -26.68
N SER A 579 10.56 2.59 -27.59
CA SER A 579 10.06 2.80 -28.94
C SER A 579 10.13 1.49 -29.73
N ASN A 580 9.02 1.11 -30.36
CA ASN A 580 8.96 -0.06 -31.27
C ASN A 580 9.04 0.35 -32.75
N GLY A 581 9.36 1.61 -33.07
CA GLY A 581 9.34 2.10 -34.46
C GLY A 581 9.85 3.54 -34.66
N LEU A 582 9.54 4.10 -35.83
CA LEU A 582 9.94 5.46 -36.24
C LEU A 582 8.96 6.55 -35.78
N ASP A 583 7.81 6.18 -35.21
CA ASP A 583 6.75 7.14 -34.87
C ASP A 583 6.16 6.83 -33.49
N TYR A 584 5.66 7.88 -32.82
CA TYR A 584 4.86 7.79 -31.60
C TYR A 584 3.47 8.37 -31.85
N THR A 585 2.41 7.64 -31.47
CA THR A 585 1.03 8.12 -31.50
C THR A 585 0.52 8.27 -30.07
N ALA A 586 0.18 9.50 -29.68
CA ALA A 586 -0.41 9.76 -28.37
C ALA A 586 -1.77 9.09 -28.23
N VAL A 587 -2.00 8.44 -27.10
CA VAL A 587 -3.29 7.81 -26.76
C VAL A 587 -4.11 8.74 -25.88
N TYR A 588 -5.39 8.40 -25.67
CA TYR A 588 -6.17 9.09 -24.64
C TYR A 588 -5.71 8.68 -23.25
N ASP A 589 -5.66 9.63 -22.33
CA ASP A 589 -5.28 9.38 -20.93
C ASP A 589 -6.42 8.71 -20.16
N SER A 590 -6.10 7.69 -19.36
CA SER A 590 -7.07 6.96 -18.56
C SER A 590 -6.97 7.40 -17.10
N LEU A 591 -7.88 8.28 -16.69
CA LEU A 591 -7.94 8.77 -15.31
C LEU A 591 -8.36 7.69 -14.32
N VAL A 592 -9.26 6.82 -14.75
CA VAL A 592 -9.63 5.60 -14.01
C VAL A 592 -9.57 4.45 -15.00
N TYR A 593 -8.82 3.41 -14.67
CA TYR A 593 -8.63 2.26 -15.53
C TYR A 593 -9.27 1.01 -14.91
N LYS A 594 -10.28 0.46 -15.58
CA LYS A 594 -10.94 -0.82 -15.24
C LYS A 594 -11.34 -0.97 -13.77
N SER A 595 -11.92 0.08 -13.19
CA SER A 595 -12.44 0.02 -11.83
C SER A 595 -13.64 -0.91 -11.73
N ASN A 596 -13.69 -1.70 -10.66
CA ASN A 596 -14.83 -2.53 -10.27
C ASN A 596 -15.73 -1.87 -9.20
N VAL A 597 -15.36 -0.67 -8.73
CA VAL A 597 -16.13 0.10 -7.75
C VAL A 597 -17.08 1.02 -8.51
N PHE A 598 -18.37 0.69 -8.53
CA PHE A 598 -19.39 1.42 -9.29
C PHE A 598 -20.05 2.56 -8.49
N LEU A 599 -20.13 2.44 -7.17
CA LEU A 599 -20.83 3.38 -6.29
C LEU A 599 -20.06 3.58 -4.99
N GLY A 600 -20.27 4.72 -4.32
CA GLY A 600 -19.61 5.07 -3.06
C GLY A 600 -18.22 5.65 -3.31
N ASN A 601 -17.18 4.94 -2.88
CA ASN A 601 -15.79 5.42 -2.90
C ASN A 601 -15.10 5.23 -4.26
N THR A 602 -15.79 5.58 -5.33
CA THR A 602 -15.17 5.60 -6.66
C THR A 602 -13.99 6.59 -6.68
N PRO A 603 -12.93 6.35 -7.47
CA PRO A 603 -11.76 7.22 -7.51
C PRO A 603 -12.11 8.67 -7.83
N ILE A 604 -11.47 9.60 -7.12
CA ILE A 604 -11.62 11.04 -7.35
C ILE A 604 -10.48 11.47 -8.26
N ARG A 605 -10.82 12.07 -9.41
CA ARG A 605 -9.87 12.50 -10.43
C ARG A 605 -10.21 13.89 -10.89
N GLN A 606 -9.22 14.77 -10.94
CA GLN A 606 -9.37 16.14 -11.41
C GLN A 606 -10.57 16.87 -10.74
N GLY A 607 -10.79 16.63 -9.45
CA GLY A 607 -11.83 17.29 -8.65
C GLY A 607 -13.24 16.69 -8.69
N PHE A 608 -13.47 15.58 -9.40
CA PHE A 608 -14.78 14.92 -9.44
C PHE A 608 -14.67 13.39 -9.39
N ARG A 609 -15.80 12.72 -9.18
CA ARG A 609 -15.93 11.25 -9.27
C ARG A 609 -17.22 10.85 -9.96
N LEU A 610 -17.28 9.60 -10.41
CA LEU A 610 -18.47 9.03 -11.08
C LEU A 610 -19.23 8.11 -10.13
N GLN A 611 -20.54 8.29 -10.05
CA GLN A 611 -21.45 7.37 -9.36
C GLN A 611 -22.27 6.62 -10.41
N LEU A 612 -21.96 5.34 -10.61
CA LEU A 612 -22.50 4.50 -11.67
C LEU A 612 -23.56 3.56 -11.07
N PHE A 613 -24.83 3.95 -11.19
CA PHE A 613 -25.97 3.13 -10.80
C PHE A 613 -26.24 2.08 -11.87
N ASN A 614 -25.40 1.06 -11.90
CA ASN A 614 -25.49 -0.06 -12.83
C ASN A 614 -26.54 -1.08 -12.39
N ASP A 615 -27.20 -1.71 -13.35
CA ASP A 615 -28.14 -2.80 -13.07
C ASP A 615 -27.36 -4.07 -12.69
N GLN A 616 -27.50 -4.54 -11.45
CA GLN A 616 -26.80 -5.73 -10.98
C GLN A 616 -27.38 -7.05 -11.53
N LEU A 617 -28.65 -7.03 -11.92
CA LEU A 617 -29.37 -8.21 -12.42
C LEU A 617 -30.22 -7.84 -13.64
N ILE A 618 -30.19 -8.71 -14.64
CA ILE A 618 -31.08 -8.64 -15.80
C ILE A 618 -32.45 -9.22 -15.39
N LYS A 619 -33.44 -8.35 -15.28
CA LYS A 619 -34.81 -8.71 -14.87
C LYS A 619 -35.84 -7.92 -15.67
N LEU A 620 -37.10 -8.34 -15.57
CA LEU A 620 -38.24 -7.65 -16.16
C LEU A 620 -38.39 -6.23 -15.57
N ASP A 621 -38.39 -5.22 -16.42
CA ASP A 621 -38.85 -3.87 -16.07
C ASP A 621 -40.38 -3.84 -16.15
N THR A 622 -41.02 -4.07 -14.99
CA THR A 622 -42.47 -4.14 -14.88
C THR A 622 -43.18 -2.82 -15.20
N ALA A 623 -42.50 -1.68 -15.10
CA ALA A 623 -43.08 -0.38 -15.40
C ALA A 623 -43.22 -0.13 -16.92
N LYS A 624 -42.34 -0.73 -17.72
CA LYS A 624 -42.33 -0.61 -19.19
C LYS A 624 -42.91 -1.82 -19.92
N SER A 625 -43.25 -2.88 -19.18
CA SER A 625 -43.78 -4.13 -19.74
C SER A 625 -45.29 -4.25 -19.53
N GLY A 626 -45.98 -4.83 -20.51
CA GLY A 626 -47.42 -5.08 -20.39
C GLY A 626 -48.15 -5.23 -21.72
N PHE A 627 -49.42 -5.63 -21.61
CA PHE A 627 -50.33 -5.72 -22.76
C PHE A 627 -50.80 -4.35 -23.21
N VAL A 628 -50.82 -4.14 -24.53
CA VAL A 628 -51.34 -2.95 -25.21
C VAL A 628 -52.31 -3.41 -26.30
N GLY A 629 -53.58 -2.99 -26.22
CA GLY A 629 -54.59 -3.27 -27.24
C GLY A 629 -55.07 -4.74 -27.32
N TYR A 630 -55.29 -5.39 -26.17
CA TYR A 630 -55.76 -6.78 -26.09
C TYR A 630 -57.22 -6.93 -26.54
N SER A 631 -57.55 -8.09 -27.11
CA SER A 631 -58.86 -8.47 -27.66
C SER A 631 -59.80 -9.15 -26.65
N SER A 632 -59.26 -9.70 -25.57
CA SER A 632 -60.03 -10.31 -24.48
C SER A 632 -60.79 -9.26 -23.65
N ALA A 633 -61.90 -9.68 -23.04
CA ALA A 633 -62.74 -8.80 -22.21
C ALA A 633 -62.04 -8.26 -20.95
N THR A 634 -61.03 -8.99 -20.46
CA THR A 634 -60.21 -8.63 -19.30
C THR A 634 -58.75 -8.83 -19.64
N LYS A 635 -57.88 -7.92 -19.19
CA LYS A 635 -56.43 -8.02 -19.36
C LYS A 635 -55.93 -9.43 -18.96
N PRO A 636 -55.23 -10.14 -19.87
CA PRO A 636 -54.67 -11.45 -19.53
C PRO A 636 -53.61 -11.34 -18.43
N ASP A 637 -53.56 -12.36 -17.57
CA ASP A 637 -52.48 -12.51 -16.62
C ASP A 637 -51.24 -13.07 -17.34
N TYR A 638 -50.07 -12.52 -17.02
CA TYR A 638 -48.81 -12.97 -17.61
C TYR A 638 -47.67 -12.93 -16.61
N ASN A 639 -46.73 -13.85 -16.81
CA ASN A 639 -45.48 -13.91 -16.06
C ASN A 639 -44.32 -14.11 -17.03
N VAL A 640 -43.26 -13.33 -16.85
CA VAL A 640 -41.99 -13.49 -17.58
C VAL A 640 -40.93 -13.89 -16.58
N GLN A 641 -40.22 -14.97 -16.88
CA GLN A 641 -39.19 -15.52 -16.00
C GLN A 641 -38.09 -16.21 -16.81
N VAL A 642 -36.94 -16.42 -16.21
CA VAL A 642 -35.93 -17.34 -16.74
C VAL A 642 -36.24 -18.72 -16.18
N LEU A 643 -36.22 -19.74 -17.03
CA LEU A 643 -36.45 -21.11 -16.59
C LEU A 643 -35.32 -21.57 -15.66
N PHE A 644 -35.67 -22.05 -14.48
CA PHE A 644 -34.73 -22.65 -13.53
C PHE A 644 -35.24 -24.03 -13.08
N ASP A 645 -34.37 -25.02 -13.13
CA ASP A 645 -34.58 -26.42 -12.79
C ASP A 645 -33.32 -26.93 -12.07
N SER A 646 -33.43 -27.19 -10.77
CA SER A 646 -32.33 -27.67 -9.94
C SER A 646 -31.96 -29.13 -10.20
N THR A 647 -32.89 -29.91 -10.77
CA THR A 647 -32.69 -31.35 -11.02
C THR A 647 -32.07 -31.58 -12.40
N TYR A 648 -32.45 -30.78 -13.38
CA TYR A 648 -31.90 -30.82 -14.74
C TYR A 648 -31.39 -29.43 -15.17
N PRO A 649 -30.17 -29.02 -14.76
CA PRO A 649 -29.62 -27.71 -15.10
C PRO A 649 -29.53 -27.41 -16.60
N ALA A 650 -29.50 -28.45 -17.46
CA ALA A 650 -29.58 -28.30 -18.91
C ALA A 650 -30.92 -27.71 -19.42
N ASN A 651 -31.96 -27.71 -18.60
CA ASN A 651 -33.21 -27.01 -18.89
C ASN A 651 -33.10 -25.49 -18.66
N ASN A 652 -32.13 -25.03 -17.87
CA ASN A 652 -32.07 -23.64 -17.42
C ASN A 652 -31.93 -22.66 -18.58
N GLY A 653 -32.73 -21.60 -18.52
CA GLY A 653 -32.63 -20.47 -19.42
C GLY A 653 -31.48 -19.54 -19.04
N ALA A 654 -31.12 -18.64 -19.96
CA ALA A 654 -30.19 -17.55 -19.70
C ALA A 654 -30.93 -16.20 -19.75
N ALA A 655 -30.75 -15.35 -18.72
CA ALA A 655 -31.22 -13.97 -18.78
C ALA A 655 -30.39 -13.21 -19.83
N VAL A 656 -31.06 -12.55 -20.78
CA VAL A 656 -30.40 -11.71 -21.78
C VAL A 656 -31.02 -10.32 -21.78
N PRO A 657 -30.22 -9.24 -21.89
CA PRO A 657 -30.68 -7.87 -21.67
C PRO A 657 -31.26 -7.25 -22.95
N ASN A 658 -32.31 -7.84 -23.51
CA ASN A 658 -32.99 -7.29 -24.70
C ASN A 658 -34.45 -6.95 -24.38
N ASP A 659 -34.99 -6.00 -25.15
CA ASP A 659 -36.42 -5.71 -25.17
C ASP A 659 -37.10 -6.51 -26.29
N TYR A 660 -38.33 -6.93 -26.03
CA TYR A 660 -39.08 -7.77 -26.94
C TYR A 660 -40.54 -7.31 -27.06
N MET A 661 -41.16 -7.71 -28.16
CA MET A 661 -42.58 -7.53 -28.41
C MET A 661 -43.15 -8.85 -28.92
N ILE A 662 -44.26 -9.30 -28.31
CA ILE A 662 -45.11 -10.35 -28.86
C ILE A 662 -46.33 -9.67 -29.48
N GLU A 663 -46.47 -9.73 -30.80
CA GLU A 663 -47.61 -9.16 -31.53
C GLU A 663 -48.58 -10.26 -31.94
N PHE A 664 -49.86 -10.08 -31.64
CA PHE A 664 -50.92 -11.06 -31.87
C PHE A 664 -51.76 -10.71 -33.09
N PHE A 665 -52.18 -11.73 -33.84
CA PHE A 665 -52.91 -11.62 -35.10
C PHE A 665 -54.16 -12.53 -35.11
N ASN A 666 -55.09 -12.24 -36.02
CA ASN A 666 -56.32 -13.02 -36.20
C ASN A 666 -56.14 -14.25 -37.11
N SER A 667 -54.93 -14.47 -37.63
CA SER A 667 -54.56 -15.60 -38.49
C SER A 667 -53.19 -16.15 -38.10
N ILE A 668 -52.84 -17.33 -38.61
CA ILE A 668 -51.52 -17.93 -38.38
C ILE A 668 -50.47 -17.10 -39.11
N VAL A 669 -49.41 -16.71 -38.40
CA VAL A 669 -48.37 -15.80 -38.92
C VAL A 669 -46.94 -16.29 -38.70
N ASP A 670 -46.74 -17.31 -37.86
CA ASP A 670 -45.44 -17.93 -37.58
C ASP A 670 -45.62 -19.40 -37.13
N THR A 671 -44.52 -20.15 -37.01
CA THR A 671 -44.51 -21.53 -36.52
C THR A 671 -43.42 -21.72 -35.47
N SER A 672 -43.79 -22.22 -34.28
CA SER A 672 -42.83 -22.49 -33.21
C SER A 672 -41.84 -23.57 -33.61
N VAL A 673 -40.64 -23.56 -33.02
CA VAL A 673 -39.68 -24.67 -33.18
C VAL A 673 -39.99 -25.80 -32.21
N ALA A 674 -39.64 -27.03 -32.60
CA ALA A 674 -39.73 -28.17 -31.71
C ALA A 674 -38.72 -28.06 -30.56
N ASP A 675 -39.11 -28.50 -29.37
CA ASP A 675 -38.28 -28.41 -28.18
C ASP A 675 -38.64 -29.46 -27.12
N THR A 676 -37.64 -30.00 -26.42
CA THR A 676 -37.86 -31.03 -25.40
C THR A 676 -37.13 -30.66 -24.11
N LEU A 677 -37.85 -30.65 -22.99
CA LEU A 677 -37.26 -30.50 -21.64
C LEU A 677 -36.87 -31.88 -21.09
N LEU A 678 -35.84 -31.92 -20.24
CA LEU A 678 -35.46 -33.12 -19.48
C LEU A 678 -36.35 -33.29 -18.23
N PRO A 679 -36.70 -34.52 -17.82
CA PRO A 679 -36.44 -35.77 -18.52
C PRO A 679 -37.32 -35.86 -19.78
N ASN A 680 -36.85 -36.59 -20.80
CA ASN A 680 -37.53 -36.67 -22.10
C ASN A 680 -38.79 -37.56 -22.05
N ILE A 681 -39.89 -37.01 -21.52
CA ILE A 681 -41.21 -37.64 -21.44
C ILE A 681 -42.21 -36.92 -22.35
N ALA A 682 -43.31 -37.58 -22.72
CA ALA A 682 -44.31 -37.03 -23.65
C ALA A 682 -44.83 -35.64 -23.24
N ARG A 683 -45.01 -35.38 -21.94
CA ARG A 683 -45.44 -34.08 -21.40
C ARG A 683 -44.42 -32.94 -21.60
N ASN A 684 -43.14 -33.27 -21.77
CA ASN A 684 -42.03 -32.31 -21.90
C ASN A 684 -41.67 -31.99 -23.36
N ARG A 685 -42.28 -32.68 -24.33
CA ARG A 685 -42.08 -32.46 -25.76
C ARG A 685 -43.04 -31.37 -26.26
N ALA A 686 -42.49 -30.26 -26.77
CA ALA A 686 -43.20 -29.26 -27.57
C ALA A 686 -42.96 -29.54 -29.06
N PRO A 687 -43.97 -29.95 -29.82
CA PRO A 687 -43.86 -30.02 -31.28
C PRO A 687 -43.87 -28.62 -31.90
N ALA A 688 -43.35 -28.51 -33.13
CA ALA A 688 -43.50 -27.31 -33.93
C ALA A 688 -45.00 -27.05 -34.20
N THR A 689 -45.49 -25.89 -33.79
CA THR A 689 -46.92 -25.57 -33.79
C THR A 689 -47.14 -24.25 -34.54
N PRO A 690 -48.04 -24.20 -35.54
CA PRO A 690 -48.45 -22.93 -36.15
C PRO A 690 -49.13 -22.03 -35.11
N VAL A 691 -48.72 -20.77 -35.03
CA VAL A 691 -49.22 -19.80 -34.05
C VAL A 691 -49.65 -18.49 -34.69
N ASN A 692 -50.50 -17.75 -33.99
CA ASN A 692 -51.06 -16.47 -34.43
C ASN A 692 -50.28 -15.26 -33.88
N PHE A 693 -49.04 -15.42 -33.46
CA PHE A 693 -48.21 -14.32 -32.96
C PHE A 693 -46.81 -14.35 -33.55
N LYS A 694 -46.14 -13.20 -33.53
CA LYS A 694 -44.71 -13.03 -33.85
C LYS A 694 -43.97 -12.45 -32.66
N ILE A 695 -42.72 -12.86 -32.49
CA ILE A 695 -41.83 -12.32 -31.45
C ILE A 695 -40.70 -11.56 -32.12
N SER A 696 -40.57 -10.28 -31.78
CA SER A 696 -39.49 -9.42 -32.25
C SER A 696 -38.59 -9.02 -31.07
N ASN A 697 -37.29 -9.20 -31.23
CA ASN A 697 -36.27 -8.62 -30.38
C ASN A 697 -36.05 -7.17 -30.86
N LEU A 698 -36.56 -6.22 -30.09
CA LEU A 698 -36.52 -4.80 -30.39
C LEU A 698 -35.12 -4.22 -30.25
N THR A 699 -34.28 -4.81 -29.40
CA THR A 699 -32.88 -4.39 -29.22
C THR A 699 -32.00 -4.76 -30.41
N LYS A 700 -32.19 -5.96 -30.98
CA LYS A 700 -31.41 -6.47 -32.12
C LYS A 700 -32.08 -6.24 -33.48
N GLY A 701 -33.34 -5.79 -33.52
CA GLY A 701 -34.10 -5.61 -34.76
C GLY A 701 -34.37 -6.92 -35.53
N SER A 702 -34.47 -8.05 -34.84
CA SER A 702 -34.62 -9.38 -35.45
C SER A 702 -35.76 -10.20 -34.82
N ASN A 703 -36.25 -11.21 -35.51
CA ASN A 703 -37.26 -12.11 -34.97
C ASN A 703 -36.64 -13.19 -34.07
N VAL A 704 -37.35 -13.57 -33.02
CA VAL A 704 -36.90 -14.55 -32.03
C VAL A 704 -37.53 -15.90 -32.33
N LYS A 705 -36.74 -16.97 -32.35
CA LYS A 705 -37.29 -18.33 -32.41
C LYS A 705 -37.88 -18.69 -31.06
N PHE A 706 -38.91 -19.50 -31.01
CA PHE A 706 -39.56 -19.88 -29.76
C PHE A 706 -40.15 -21.29 -29.80
N ALA A 707 -40.24 -21.93 -28.64
CA ALA A 707 -41.06 -23.12 -28.44
C ALA A 707 -42.38 -22.73 -27.77
N TYR A 708 -43.46 -23.42 -28.11
CA TYR A 708 -44.80 -23.10 -27.63
C TYR A 708 -45.48 -24.34 -27.08
N ARG A 709 -46.14 -24.19 -25.92
CA ARG A 709 -46.95 -25.23 -25.28
C ARG A 709 -48.26 -24.64 -24.77
N LYS A 710 -49.38 -25.30 -25.06
CA LYS A 710 -50.70 -25.03 -24.45
C LYS A 710 -51.03 -26.14 -23.47
N THR A 711 -51.36 -25.79 -22.24
CA THR A 711 -51.72 -26.75 -21.18
C THR A 711 -52.89 -26.25 -20.35
N GLY A 712 -53.45 -27.15 -19.52
CA GLY A 712 -54.48 -26.83 -18.53
C GLY A 712 -55.90 -27.18 -18.98
N THR A 713 -56.68 -27.72 -18.03
CA THR A 713 -58.03 -28.26 -18.26
C THR A 713 -59.14 -27.35 -17.70
N ILE A 714 -58.80 -26.46 -16.76
CA ILE A 714 -59.72 -25.51 -16.11
C ILE A 714 -59.30 -24.07 -16.42
N THR A 715 -58.01 -23.78 -16.31
CA THR A 715 -57.37 -22.54 -16.77
C THR A 715 -56.47 -22.86 -17.94
N THR A 716 -56.56 -22.08 -19.03
CA THR A 716 -55.70 -22.27 -20.18
C THR A 716 -54.39 -21.53 -19.96
N VAL A 717 -53.27 -22.25 -20.06
CA VAL A 717 -51.92 -21.72 -19.88
C VAL A 717 -51.12 -21.88 -21.17
N HIS A 718 -50.69 -20.75 -21.71
CA HIS A 718 -49.81 -20.68 -22.87
C HIS A 718 -48.39 -20.39 -22.41
N THR A 719 -47.46 -21.30 -22.69
CA THR A 719 -46.05 -21.14 -22.35
C THR A 719 -45.25 -20.95 -23.63
N ILE A 720 -44.52 -19.84 -23.70
CA ILE A 720 -43.67 -19.45 -24.83
C ILE A 720 -42.24 -19.37 -24.31
N ASP A 721 -41.38 -20.29 -24.76
CA ASP A 721 -39.96 -20.31 -24.42
C ASP A 721 -39.16 -19.71 -25.56
N PHE A 722 -38.51 -18.58 -25.32
CA PHE A 722 -37.67 -17.91 -26.29
C PHE A 722 -36.41 -18.73 -26.49
N LYS A 723 -35.99 -18.83 -27.74
CA LYS A 723 -34.81 -19.56 -28.17
C LYS A 723 -33.94 -18.64 -29.00
N GLU A 724 -32.81 -18.26 -28.43
CA GLU A 724 -31.88 -17.32 -29.02
C GLU A 724 -30.50 -17.93 -29.10
N ASP A 725 -29.71 -17.41 -30.04
CA ASP A 725 -28.31 -17.79 -30.14
C ASP A 725 -27.54 -17.27 -28.93
N TYR A 726 -26.88 -18.19 -28.24
CA TYR A 726 -26.03 -17.98 -27.09
C TYR A 726 -24.72 -18.74 -27.35
N ASN A 727 -23.66 -18.04 -27.78
CA ASN A 727 -22.36 -18.63 -28.17
C ASN A 727 -22.40 -19.62 -29.35
N GLY A 728 -23.19 -19.35 -30.38
CA GLY A 728 -23.35 -20.25 -31.52
C GLY A 728 -24.26 -21.45 -31.23
N GLN A 729 -24.88 -21.50 -30.04
CA GLN A 729 -25.84 -22.53 -29.65
C GLN A 729 -27.20 -21.92 -29.38
N LEU A 730 -28.26 -22.54 -29.90
CA LEU A 730 -29.63 -22.10 -29.67
C LEU A 730 -30.07 -22.50 -28.25
N LYS A 731 -30.08 -21.55 -27.32
CA LYS A 731 -30.41 -21.75 -25.90
C LYS A 731 -31.75 -21.09 -25.53
N ARG A 732 -32.40 -21.59 -24.48
CA ARG A 732 -33.59 -20.93 -23.92
C ARG A 732 -33.17 -19.65 -23.19
N THR A 733 -33.90 -18.57 -23.39
CA THR A 733 -33.64 -17.30 -22.69
C THR A 733 -34.76 -16.96 -21.72
N TRP A 734 -35.87 -16.47 -22.25
CA TRP A 734 -37.03 -16.05 -21.48
C TRP A 734 -38.19 -17.02 -21.65
N ARG A 735 -38.93 -17.26 -20.56
CA ARG A 735 -40.20 -17.98 -20.55
C ARG A 735 -41.32 -16.99 -20.27
N VAL A 736 -42.23 -16.86 -21.23
CA VAL A 736 -43.45 -16.07 -21.08
C VAL A 736 -44.62 -17.03 -20.88
N VAL A 737 -45.31 -16.89 -19.75
CA VAL A 737 -46.50 -17.67 -19.40
C VAL A 737 -47.69 -16.74 -19.40
N ILE A 738 -48.67 -16.99 -20.27
CA ILE A 738 -49.93 -16.23 -20.34
C ILE A 738 -51.07 -17.13 -19.88
N ARG A 739 -51.90 -16.63 -18.97
CA ARG A 739 -52.98 -17.39 -18.33
C ARG A 739 -54.34 -16.77 -18.64
N TYR A 740 -55.29 -17.64 -18.99
CA TYR A 740 -56.69 -17.29 -19.21
C TYR A 740 -57.58 -18.12 -18.30
N VAL A 741 -58.61 -17.48 -17.73
CA VAL A 741 -59.66 -18.15 -16.98
C VAL A 741 -60.60 -18.85 -17.97
N GLY A 742 -60.72 -20.17 -17.86
CA GLY A 742 -61.53 -21.00 -18.76
C GLY A 742 -60.71 -22.03 -19.54
N ALA A 743 -61.37 -23.12 -19.90
CA ALA A 743 -60.78 -24.20 -20.68
C ALA A 743 -60.70 -23.84 -22.16
N ASN A 744 -59.58 -24.20 -22.80
CA ASN A 744 -59.34 -24.03 -24.24
C ASN A 744 -59.37 -22.60 -24.81
N VAL A 745 -59.22 -21.57 -23.98
CA VAL A 745 -59.21 -20.15 -24.41
C VAL A 745 -58.03 -19.89 -25.37
N PRO A 746 -58.26 -19.33 -26.58
CA PRO A 746 -57.18 -18.99 -27.51
C PRO A 746 -56.32 -17.84 -26.98
N LEU A 747 -55.12 -17.66 -27.56
CA LEU A 747 -54.36 -16.41 -27.38
C LEU A 747 -55.13 -15.23 -27.97
N GLU A 748 -54.72 -14.01 -27.60
CA GLU A 748 -55.24 -12.77 -28.19
C GLU A 748 -55.24 -12.81 -29.72
N SER A 749 -56.23 -12.20 -30.36
CA SER A 749 -56.34 -12.09 -31.83
C SER A 749 -55.84 -10.76 -32.40
N SER A 750 -55.50 -9.81 -31.52
CA SER A 750 -54.91 -8.51 -31.85
C SER A 750 -54.18 -7.96 -30.63
N GLY A 751 -53.33 -6.96 -30.83
CA GLY A 751 -52.61 -6.29 -29.74
C GLY A 751 -51.20 -6.83 -29.52
N LYS A 752 -50.56 -6.33 -28.47
CA LYS A 752 -49.13 -6.54 -28.20
C LYS A 752 -48.89 -6.82 -26.74
N LEU A 753 -47.90 -7.64 -26.43
CA LEU A 753 -47.28 -7.76 -25.12
C LEU A 753 -45.84 -7.23 -25.23
N ASN A 754 -45.58 -6.07 -24.62
CA ASN A 754 -44.25 -5.50 -24.54
C ASN A 754 -43.52 -6.08 -23.33
N PHE A 755 -42.26 -6.46 -23.55
CA PHE A 755 -41.38 -7.04 -22.56
C PHE A 755 -40.07 -6.25 -22.56
N SER A 756 -39.88 -5.42 -21.54
CA SER A 756 -38.64 -4.67 -21.35
C SER A 756 -37.80 -5.24 -20.21
N THR A 757 -36.48 -5.22 -20.35
CA THR A 757 -35.55 -5.67 -19.30
C THR A 757 -34.66 -4.55 -18.78
N THR A 758 -34.22 -4.67 -17.54
CA THR A 758 -33.01 -3.98 -17.07
C THR A 758 -31.79 -4.49 -17.84
N LYS A 759 -30.84 -3.60 -18.10
CA LYS A 759 -29.66 -3.84 -18.94
C LYS A 759 -28.45 -3.23 -18.24
N PRO A 760 -27.55 -4.07 -17.68
CA PRO A 760 -26.26 -3.62 -17.23
C PRO A 760 -25.52 -2.88 -18.36
N PHE A 761 -24.64 -1.94 -18.01
CA PHE A 761 -23.80 -1.29 -19.00
C PHE A 761 -22.88 -2.32 -19.70
N ASN A 762 -22.70 -2.18 -21.00
CA ASN A 762 -21.92 -3.12 -21.79
C ASN A 762 -20.81 -2.42 -22.59
N ARG A 763 -19.96 -3.18 -23.27
CA ARG A 763 -18.80 -2.65 -24.02
C ARG A 763 -19.13 -1.67 -25.15
N ASN A 764 -20.36 -1.65 -25.62
CA ASN A 764 -20.84 -0.73 -26.66
C ASN A 764 -21.50 0.54 -26.08
N ASP A 765 -21.82 0.51 -24.79
CA ASP A 765 -22.32 1.66 -24.07
C ASP A 765 -21.16 2.64 -23.84
N LYS A 766 -21.28 3.84 -24.38
CA LYS A 766 -20.35 4.94 -24.11
C LYS A 766 -21.11 6.19 -23.73
N MET A 767 -20.54 6.98 -22.83
CA MET A 767 -21.09 8.28 -22.46
C MET A 767 -19.98 9.32 -22.52
N THR A 768 -20.30 10.51 -23.01
CA THR A 768 -19.37 11.64 -23.01
C THR A 768 -19.99 12.83 -22.31
N PHE A 769 -19.16 13.64 -21.67
CA PHE A 769 -19.58 14.88 -21.03
C PHE A 769 -18.44 15.89 -21.06
N THR A 770 -18.78 17.17 -20.92
CA THR A 770 -17.81 18.28 -20.87
C THR A 770 -17.91 18.96 -19.52
N MET A 771 -16.79 19.18 -18.85
CA MET A 771 -16.73 19.94 -17.61
C MET A 771 -16.60 21.44 -17.89
N LYS A 772 -17.30 22.24 -17.10
CA LYS A 772 -17.17 23.70 -17.03
C LYS A 772 -16.66 24.06 -15.65
N ALA A 773 -15.56 24.80 -15.60
CA ALA A 773 -14.97 25.22 -14.34
C ALA A 773 -15.86 26.25 -13.63
N ALA A 774 -15.62 26.42 -12.32
CA ALA A 774 -16.25 27.48 -11.56
C ALA A 774 -15.87 28.86 -12.11
N ARG A 775 -16.77 29.84 -11.97
CA ARG A 775 -16.57 31.20 -12.49
C ARG A 775 -17.41 32.23 -11.75
N ILE A 776 -17.16 33.51 -12.02
CA ILE A 776 -18.04 34.60 -11.57
C ILE A 776 -19.08 34.92 -12.65
N ASN A 777 -20.35 34.78 -12.31
CA ASN A 777 -21.44 35.36 -13.09
C ASN A 777 -21.59 36.84 -12.75
N THR A 778 -21.07 37.71 -13.63
CA THR A 778 -21.05 39.17 -13.43
C THR A 778 -22.44 39.79 -13.25
N LYS A 779 -23.49 39.22 -13.86
CA LYS A 779 -24.87 39.70 -13.68
C LYS A 779 -25.38 39.41 -12.26
N ALA A 780 -25.14 38.21 -11.76
CA ALA A 780 -25.51 37.82 -10.40
C ALA A 780 -24.64 38.53 -9.34
N ALA A 781 -23.36 38.81 -9.65
CA ALA A 781 -22.48 39.58 -8.80
C ALA A 781 -23.02 41.01 -8.59
N LYS A 782 -23.42 41.70 -9.67
CA LYS A 782 -24.01 43.07 -9.61
C LYS A 782 -25.19 43.17 -8.66
N THR A 783 -26.06 42.17 -8.63
CA THR A 783 -27.25 42.16 -7.77
C THR A 783 -26.96 41.79 -6.32
N SER A 784 -25.77 41.25 -6.03
CA SER A 784 -25.44 40.65 -4.72
C SER A 784 -24.35 41.41 -3.96
N MET A 785 -23.88 42.56 -4.46
CA MET A 785 -22.81 43.39 -3.87
C MET A 785 -23.09 43.85 -2.43
N ASP A 786 -24.37 43.87 -1.99
CA ASP A 786 -24.75 44.19 -0.61
C ASP A 786 -24.36 43.12 0.41
N SER A 787 -23.98 41.92 -0.04
CA SER A 787 -23.46 40.85 0.82
C SER A 787 -22.04 41.14 1.32
N ILE A 788 -21.32 42.06 0.66
CA ILE A 788 -19.97 42.46 1.04
C ILE A 788 -20.01 43.22 2.37
N LYS A 789 -19.40 42.63 3.39
CA LYS A 789 -19.37 43.16 4.76
C LYS A 789 -17.99 43.00 5.38
N VAL A 790 -17.71 43.85 6.36
CA VAL A 790 -16.53 43.76 7.23
C VAL A 790 -16.89 42.95 8.47
N VAL A 791 -16.07 41.97 8.84
CA VAL A 791 -16.26 41.11 10.02
C VAL A 791 -14.94 41.00 10.80
N PRO A 792 -14.96 41.16 12.14
CA PRO A 792 -16.08 41.67 12.94
C PRO A 792 -16.30 43.18 12.71
N ASN A 793 -17.54 43.64 12.90
CA ASN A 793 -17.88 45.06 12.84
C ASN A 793 -19.00 45.39 13.85
N PRO A 794 -18.71 46.12 14.95
CA PRO A 794 -17.40 46.69 15.28
C PRO A 794 -16.35 45.62 15.64
N TYR A 795 -15.08 45.92 15.39
CA TYR A 795 -13.98 45.14 15.96
C TYR A 795 -13.74 45.60 17.40
N VAL A 796 -13.84 44.66 18.36
CA VAL A 796 -13.73 44.93 19.80
C VAL A 796 -12.65 44.05 20.41
N VAL A 797 -11.42 44.57 20.50
CA VAL A 797 -10.25 44.01 21.22
C VAL A 797 -9.75 42.62 20.78
N THR A 798 -10.61 41.60 20.65
CA THR A 798 -10.30 40.21 20.27
C THR A 798 -11.46 39.57 19.49
N HIS A 799 -11.16 38.61 18.62
CA HIS A 799 -12.17 37.82 17.91
C HIS A 799 -11.81 36.31 17.87
N GLU A 800 -12.82 35.43 17.86
CA GLU A 800 -12.62 33.97 17.95
C GLU A 800 -11.82 33.37 16.79
N ALA A 801 -11.89 33.99 15.60
CA ALA A 801 -11.13 33.56 14.42
C ALA A 801 -9.70 34.12 14.32
N GLU A 802 -9.23 34.87 15.33
CA GLU A 802 -7.83 35.35 15.36
C GLU A 802 -6.88 34.20 15.72
N ALA A 803 -5.71 34.19 15.08
CA ALA A 803 -4.69 33.18 15.36
C ALA A 803 -4.28 33.20 16.84
N ARG A 804 -4.28 32.01 17.46
CA ARG A 804 -3.73 31.83 18.82
C ARG A 804 -2.25 32.19 18.84
N LEU A 805 -1.76 32.60 20.01
CA LEU A 805 -0.34 32.85 20.22
C LEU A 805 0.50 31.63 19.82
N LEU A 806 1.67 31.87 19.23
CA LEU A 806 2.64 30.83 18.93
C LEU A 806 2.99 30.06 20.21
N SER A 807 3.25 28.76 20.11
CA SER A 807 3.62 27.90 21.26
C SER A 807 4.87 28.38 22.01
N THR A 808 5.71 29.21 21.38
CA THR A 808 6.90 29.85 21.97
C THR A 808 6.59 31.13 22.75
N GLN A 809 5.35 31.63 22.70
CA GLN A 809 4.92 32.86 23.36
C GLN A 809 3.95 32.54 24.50
N THR A 810 4.46 32.54 25.74
CA THR A 810 3.71 32.24 26.97
C THR A 810 2.72 33.36 27.37
N SER A 811 2.84 34.55 26.76
CA SER A 811 1.97 35.71 26.99
C SER A 811 2.11 36.74 25.86
N GLY A 812 1.01 37.39 25.48
CA GLY A 812 0.99 38.41 24.41
C GLY A 812 -0.42 38.60 23.85
N ARG A 813 -0.57 39.43 22.81
CA ARG A 813 -1.77 39.45 21.95
C ARG A 813 -1.41 38.84 20.61
N GLY A 814 -2.29 38.02 20.03
CA GLY A 814 -2.15 37.55 18.65
C GLY A 814 -2.21 38.71 17.64
N GLU A 815 -1.99 38.43 16.36
CA GLU A 815 -2.16 39.45 15.32
C GLU A 815 -3.64 39.86 15.22
N ARG A 816 -3.90 41.17 15.28
CA ARG A 816 -5.26 41.73 15.15
C ARG A 816 -5.67 41.72 13.70
N GLU A 817 -6.88 41.28 13.40
CA GLU A 817 -7.33 41.16 12.02
C GLU A 817 -8.83 41.46 11.85
N ILE A 818 -9.17 42.10 10.72
CA ILE A 818 -10.53 42.13 10.20
C ILE A 818 -10.55 41.58 8.77
N ARG A 819 -11.71 41.10 8.34
CA ARG A 819 -11.91 40.60 6.97
C ARG A 819 -13.03 41.31 6.24
N PHE A 820 -12.83 41.49 4.94
CA PHE A 820 -13.86 41.87 3.98
C PHE A 820 -14.37 40.59 3.31
N THR A 821 -15.66 40.31 3.42
CA THR A 821 -16.27 39.04 2.97
C THR A 821 -16.92 39.17 1.59
N HIS A 822 -17.05 38.04 0.88
CA HIS A 822 -17.70 37.92 -0.45
C HIS A 822 -17.11 38.79 -1.57
N ILE A 823 -15.84 39.19 -1.44
CA ILE A 823 -15.13 40.00 -2.44
C ILE A 823 -14.90 39.16 -3.70
N PRO A 824 -15.27 39.63 -4.90
CA PRO A 824 -14.98 38.93 -6.14
C PRO A 824 -13.54 39.16 -6.63
N PRO A 825 -12.97 38.22 -7.41
CA PRO A 825 -11.63 38.38 -8.00
C PRO A 825 -11.55 39.62 -8.91
N GLY A 826 -10.36 40.19 -9.07
CA GLY A 826 -10.12 41.46 -9.75
C GLY A 826 -10.54 42.70 -8.96
N SER A 827 -10.75 42.58 -7.63
CA SER A 827 -11.24 43.68 -6.80
C SER A 827 -10.12 44.45 -6.12
N LYS A 828 -10.31 45.77 -6.00
CA LYS A 828 -9.49 46.66 -5.17
C LYS A 828 -10.32 47.20 -4.01
N ILE A 829 -9.82 47.07 -2.79
CA ILE A 829 -10.42 47.60 -1.57
C ILE A 829 -9.57 48.76 -1.08
N SER A 830 -10.14 49.95 -1.00
CA SER A 830 -9.48 51.14 -0.46
C SER A 830 -10.13 51.54 0.86
N ILE A 831 -9.32 51.66 1.92
CA ILE A 831 -9.77 51.96 3.28
C ILE A 831 -9.39 53.40 3.62
N TYR A 832 -10.36 54.19 4.08
CA TYR A 832 -10.21 55.61 4.38
C TYR A 832 -10.63 55.96 5.80
N THR A 833 -10.04 57.01 6.35
CA THR A 833 -10.60 57.70 7.53
C THR A 833 -11.89 58.45 7.14
N VAL A 834 -12.70 58.84 8.13
CA VAL A 834 -13.87 59.72 7.88
C VAL A 834 -13.52 61.08 7.28
N ARG A 835 -12.24 61.48 7.29
CA ARG A 835 -11.73 62.71 6.65
C ARG A 835 -11.34 62.49 5.19
N GLY A 836 -11.37 61.26 4.69
CA GLY A 836 -11.00 60.90 3.32
C GLY A 836 -9.52 60.57 3.11
N GLU A 837 -8.73 60.42 4.18
CA GLU A 837 -7.31 60.02 4.09
C GLU A 837 -7.23 58.51 3.83
N LEU A 838 -6.44 58.09 2.83
CA LEU A 838 -6.22 56.69 2.50
C LEU A 838 -5.29 56.03 3.52
N ILE A 839 -5.70 54.89 4.05
CA ILE A 839 -4.99 54.16 5.12
C ILE A 839 -4.35 52.89 4.59
N LYS A 840 -5.08 52.14 3.76
CA LYS A 840 -4.63 50.88 3.19
C LYS A 840 -5.35 50.59 1.87
N THR A 841 -4.64 49.99 0.93
CA THR A 841 -5.22 49.36 -0.26
C THR A 841 -4.96 47.87 -0.24
N LEU A 842 -6.00 47.08 -0.51
CA LEU A 842 -5.94 45.62 -0.60
C LEU A 842 -6.42 45.18 -1.98
N TYR A 843 -5.85 44.09 -2.48
CA TYR A 843 -6.19 43.50 -3.77
C TYR A 843 -6.65 42.06 -3.60
N HIS A 844 -7.55 41.62 -4.47
CA HIS A 844 -8.11 40.29 -4.39
C HIS A 844 -8.31 39.65 -5.76
N GLU A 845 -7.70 38.49 -5.96
CA GLU A 845 -7.76 37.72 -7.22
C GLU A 845 -8.29 36.29 -7.03
N ASN A 846 -8.62 35.88 -5.80
CA ASN A 846 -9.02 34.51 -5.53
C ASN A 846 -10.49 34.27 -5.93
N LEU A 847 -10.72 33.31 -6.83
CA LEU A 847 -12.05 32.93 -7.28
C LEU A 847 -12.83 32.09 -6.25
N PHE A 848 -12.13 31.34 -5.40
CA PHE A 848 -12.71 30.30 -4.54
C PHE A 848 -12.96 30.80 -3.11
N VAL A 849 -12.18 31.77 -2.64
CA VAL A 849 -12.31 32.37 -1.31
C VAL A 849 -12.47 33.86 -1.52
N GLY A 850 -13.61 34.44 -1.15
CA GLY A 850 -13.91 35.88 -1.26
C GLY A 850 -13.59 36.67 0.00
N ASP A 851 -12.84 36.10 0.94
CA ASP A 851 -12.41 36.79 2.15
C ASP A 851 -11.06 37.48 1.90
N VAL A 852 -10.97 38.77 2.23
CA VAL A 852 -9.74 39.57 2.16
C VAL A 852 -9.40 40.06 3.55
N TYR A 853 -8.22 39.70 4.02
CA TYR A 853 -7.77 39.96 5.38
C TYR A 853 -6.97 41.26 5.49
N TRP A 854 -7.13 41.96 6.61
CA TRP A 854 -6.36 43.14 6.96
C TRP A 854 -5.91 43.08 8.41
N ASN A 855 -4.59 43.03 8.60
CA ASN A 855 -3.90 43.01 9.90
C ASN A 855 -3.94 44.34 10.68
N LEU A 856 -4.85 45.24 10.32
CA LEU A 856 -5.03 46.57 10.90
C LEU A 856 -3.78 47.46 10.87
N ARG A 857 -2.85 47.22 9.93
CA ARG A 857 -1.70 48.11 9.70
C ARG A 857 -1.90 49.00 8.49
N THR A 858 -1.43 50.24 8.57
CA THR A 858 -1.43 51.19 7.46
C THR A 858 -0.44 50.77 6.36
N GLU A 859 -0.40 51.48 5.22
CA GLU A 859 0.65 51.26 4.21
C GLU A 859 2.07 51.48 4.76
N GLU A 860 2.22 52.33 5.77
CA GLU A 860 3.50 52.60 6.43
C GLU A 860 3.82 51.56 7.52
N ASN A 861 3.06 50.47 7.59
CA ASN A 861 3.20 49.39 8.58
C ASN A 861 3.02 49.87 10.04
N LEU A 862 2.25 50.95 10.23
CA LEU A 862 1.86 51.47 11.54
C LEU A 862 0.49 50.92 11.95
N ASP A 863 0.22 50.83 13.24
CA ASP A 863 -1.10 50.40 13.74
C ASP A 863 -2.20 51.42 13.38
N ALA A 864 -3.33 50.92 12.90
CA ALA A 864 -4.52 51.74 12.68
C ALA A 864 -5.09 52.25 14.02
N ALA A 865 -5.46 53.53 14.06
CA ALA A 865 -6.08 54.13 15.22
C ALA A 865 -7.51 53.60 15.47
N PHE A 866 -7.97 53.66 16.71
CA PHE A 866 -9.38 53.38 17.02
C PHE A 866 -10.28 54.48 16.46
N GLY A 867 -11.38 54.11 15.81
CA GLY A 867 -12.25 55.05 15.12
C GLY A 867 -13.15 54.40 14.07
N VAL A 868 -13.88 55.24 13.34
CA VAL A 868 -14.73 54.83 12.21
C VAL A 868 -13.96 54.98 10.91
N TYR A 869 -14.06 53.97 10.06
CA TYR A 869 -13.43 53.92 8.75
C TYR A 869 -14.49 53.70 7.66
N VAL A 870 -14.21 54.18 6.46
CA VAL A 870 -15.02 53.98 5.25
C VAL A 870 -14.21 53.13 4.28
N TYR A 871 -14.83 52.14 3.65
CA TYR A 871 -14.19 51.35 2.61
C TYR A 871 -14.91 51.49 1.28
N LEU A 872 -14.14 51.46 0.20
CA LEU A 872 -14.61 51.39 -1.18
C LEU A 872 -14.08 50.10 -1.80
N VAL A 873 -14.97 49.23 -2.24
CA VAL A 873 -14.65 48.06 -3.08
C VAL A 873 -14.95 48.43 -4.53
N GLU A 874 -13.93 48.34 -5.39
CA GLU A 874 -14.05 48.45 -6.84
C GLU A 874 -13.85 47.06 -7.44
N ALA A 875 -14.95 46.44 -7.90
CA ALA A 875 -15.01 45.05 -8.34
C ALA A 875 -15.16 44.92 -9.88
N GLY A 876 -14.48 45.80 -10.62
CA GLY A 876 -14.53 45.85 -12.09
C GLY A 876 -15.97 45.87 -12.62
N ASP A 877 -16.30 44.89 -13.47
CA ASP A 877 -17.62 44.76 -14.09
C ASP A 877 -18.74 44.49 -13.08
N ALA A 878 -18.46 43.99 -11.88
CA ALA A 878 -19.49 43.78 -10.85
C ALA A 878 -19.97 45.10 -10.20
N GLY A 879 -19.21 46.19 -10.35
CA GLY A 879 -19.57 47.53 -9.87
C GLY A 879 -18.76 47.99 -8.66
N LYS A 880 -19.32 48.94 -7.90
CA LYS A 880 -18.66 49.54 -6.71
C LYS A 880 -19.54 49.39 -5.47
N LYS A 881 -18.93 49.15 -4.32
CA LYS A 881 -19.59 49.10 -3.01
C LYS A 881 -18.88 50.00 -2.03
N ILE A 882 -19.64 50.84 -1.33
CA ILE A 882 -19.15 51.66 -0.23
C ILE A 882 -19.78 51.16 1.07
N GLY A 883 -19.00 51.10 2.15
CA GLY A 883 -19.48 50.78 3.48
C GLY A 883 -18.62 51.40 4.58
N LYS A 884 -18.97 51.12 5.83
CA LYS A 884 -18.28 51.65 7.01
C LYS A 884 -18.09 50.57 8.08
N PHE A 885 -17.02 50.69 8.86
CA PHE A 885 -16.76 49.83 10.02
C PHE A 885 -16.09 50.63 11.14
N ALA A 886 -16.12 50.10 12.36
CA ALA A 886 -15.52 50.74 13.52
C ALA A 886 -14.51 49.82 14.22
N LEU A 887 -13.40 50.41 14.66
CA LEU A 887 -12.40 49.80 15.52
C LEU A 887 -12.54 50.39 16.92
N ILE A 888 -12.83 49.55 17.93
CA ILE A 888 -13.09 49.95 19.31
C ILE A 888 -12.02 49.36 20.24
N LYS A 889 -11.62 50.15 21.23
CA LYS A 889 -10.62 49.79 22.24
C LYS A 889 -11.24 49.10 23.45
#